data_AF-A0A660XMF1-F1
#
_entry.id   AF-A0A660XMF1-F1
#
_cell.length_a   1.000
_cell.length_b   1.000
_cell.length_c   1.000
_cell.angle_alpha   90.00
_cell.angle_beta   90.00
_cell.angle_gamma   90.00
#
_symmetry.space_group_name_H-M   'P 1'
#
loop_
_entity.id
_entity.type
_entity.pdbx_description
1 polymer ?
#
loop_
_entity_poly.entity_id
_entity_poly.type
_entity_poly.pdbx_seq_one_letter_code
_entity_poly.pdbx_strand_id
1 'polypeptide(L)'
;MDRIQEKLPFLLTQVERPGRYTGNEINAQLKNWDDSDYRVCLVFPESYEVGMPFLGYQMLYYILNKKEGILADRAFSPWVDMENLLRKHRVPLFSLESKKALSEFDLVGFTLQYEMTYSNILNVLELSNIPVFAKDRKDNDPITIAGGSCAFNPEPLADFIDIFVIGDAEEILPEIVEIIREHKKIGSDRITVLQACSLPAKGVYVPAVYDKAKDGMIQVAKIATIKPEYFSSKPIVPLLEVAQDRFAMEIQRGCGAGCRFCQAGSIYRPVREREPADLIKQAEETLRNTGYEELSLLSLSTSDYSQLENLVDGIAPICKENNIAISFPSMRLDSINVKILETAGGRKRSGLTFAPEAGTQRLRDVINKNISEEDIFSSVKLALENKFRTLKFYFMIGLPTETDEDLQGIVDLLKRLYGLIRSYPHTQINVTLSSFIPKAHTPFQWEEHVLPEELERRIYFVRNQLKLKGIKIMHRDPKFSIYESLMSRGDRTAGEILYAAWKNGARFDAWTEFFDQKAWDDAITGSGNKIEEMIGARDRHSTLPWSFINTGVDEDFLREEMEKAEKGETTEDCRVHCSTCGLCNADVKNLIAKETVYKKSTTSIKKENKNEQPIIYYTLRFEYEKNGMMRYISHHDFMRVIYRVCNILKWPLRFTSGYNRRPRIAAGYPIPMGFDAGNETMDIILNYNVKDPKETLNAVLPEGIKIHSADIIKGKRPSIMGHTSELFYIFHLMEKVDVEATRSQLSEILSKEKILCERKHKKGLKIIDLKPFIKSWDINEKALSVCYKVIESQTGRPDEFLKLAFGENIPYFIGERKFATIKD
;
A
#
# COMPACT_ATOMS: atom_id res chain seq x y z
N MET A 1 10.85 30.89 -9.33
CA MET A 1 9.88 30.01 -8.65
C MET A 1 10.20 28.58 -9.02
N ASP A 2 9.98 27.66 -8.10
CA ASP A 2 10.17 26.23 -8.33
C ASP A 2 9.25 25.76 -9.48
N ARG A 3 9.85 25.18 -10.54
CA ARG A 3 9.11 24.72 -11.73
C ARG A 3 8.04 23.69 -11.37
N ILE A 4 8.24 22.95 -10.28
CA ILE A 4 7.25 22.01 -9.75
C ILE A 4 6.04 22.78 -9.25
N GLN A 5 6.21 23.77 -8.38
CA GLN A 5 5.10 24.55 -7.81
C GLN A 5 4.27 25.27 -8.88
N GLU A 6 4.95 25.80 -9.91
CA GLU A 6 4.28 26.51 -11.01
C GLU A 6 3.42 25.56 -11.88
N LYS A 7 3.95 24.38 -12.23
CA LYS A 7 3.31 23.48 -13.20
C LYS A 7 2.43 22.41 -12.59
N LEU A 8 2.70 21.99 -11.35
CA LEU A 8 1.99 20.88 -10.72
C LEU A 8 0.46 21.07 -10.74
N PRO A 9 -0.10 22.26 -10.43
CA PRO A 9 -1.54 22.45 -10.50
C PRO A 9 -2.14 22.14 -11.88
N PHE A 10 -1.42 22.43 -12.96
CA PHE A 10 -1.81 22.08 -14.31
C PHE A 10 -1.75 20.57 -14.53
N LEU A 11 -0.62 19.94 -14.19
CA LEU A 11 -0.42 18.50 -14.41
C LEU A 11 -1.49 17.67 -13.70
N LEU A 12 -1.88 18.06 -12.49
CA LEU A 12 -2.93 17.39 -11.71
C LEU A 12 -4.33 17.44 -12.35
N THR A 13 -4.59 18.37 -13.27
CA THR A 13 -5.87 18.36 -14.01
C THR A 13 -5.90 17.35 -15.16
N GLN A 14 -4.75 16.78 -15.52
CA GLN A 14 -4.56 15.97 -16.73
C GLN A 14 -4.36 14.47 -16.42
N VAL A 15 -4.36 14.08 -15.13
CA VAL A 15 -4.11 12.70 -14.68
C VAL A 15 -5.37 12.09 -14.06
N GLU A 16 -5.48 10.76 -14.09
CA GLU A 16 -6.70 10.05 -13.67
C GLU A 16 -6.96 10.12 -12.16
N ARG A 17 -5.88 10.11 -11.36
CA ARG A 17 -5.95 10.14 -9.89
C ARG A 17 -4.96 11.15 -9.33
N PRO A 18 -5.25 12.46 -9.40
CA PRO A 18 -4.30 13.49 -8.98
C PRO A 18 -4.10 13.54 -7.48
N GLY A 19 -5.06 13.07 -6.68
CA GLY A 19 -4.94 12.99 -5.23
C GLY A 19 -3.67 12.30 -4.73
N ARG A 20 -3.09 11.38 -5.51
CA ARG A 20 -1.87 10.64 -5.12
C ARG A 20 -0.60 11.50 -5.05
N TYR A 21 -0.67 12.72 -5.60
CA TYR A 21 0.42 13.67 -5.65
C TYR A 21 0.16 14.90 -4.77
N THR A 22 -0.93 14.92 -4.00
CA THR A 22 -1.38 16.13 -3.27
C THR A 22 -0.66 16.33 -1.94
N GLY A 23 -0.38 15.28 -1.19
CA GLY A 23 0.14 15.39 0.18
C GLY A 23 -0.94 15.85 1.16
N ASN A 24 -0.55 16.56 2.22
CA ASN A 24 -1.46 17.11 3.25
C ASN A 24 -2.32 16.06 3.97
N GLU A 25 -1.83 14.83 4.06
CA GLU A 25 -2.53 13.79 4.81
C GLU A 25 -2.61 14.12 6.30
N ILE A 26 -3.67 13.66 6.97
CA ILE A 26 -3.80 13.85 8.41
C ILE A 26 -2.63 13.12 9.09
N ASN A 27 -1.99 13.79 10.07
CA ASN A 27 -0.79 13.36 10.79
C ASN A 27 0.52 13.32 9.97
N ALA A 28 0.53 13.79 8.71
CA ALA A 28 1.79 14.00 7.99
C ALA A 28 2.69 14.99 8.74
N GLN A 29 4.00 14.71 8.78
CA GLN A 29 5.00 15.56 9.41
C GLN A 29 5.48 16.58 8.38
N LEU A 30 4.89 17.78 8.40
CA LEU A 30 5.25 18.88 7.51
C LEU A 30 6.32 19.74 8.18
N LYS A 31 7.59 19.38 8.02
CA LYS A 31 8.73 20.20 8.47
C LYS A 31 9.06 21.25 7.42
N ASN A 32 9.48 22.43 7.86
CA ASN A 32 9.96 23.47 6.95
C ASN A 32 11.30 23.04 6.31
N TRP A 33 11.39 23.22 5.00
CA TRP A 33 12.58 22.89 4.22
C TRP A 33 13.84 23.61 4.70
N ASP A 34 13.70 24.90 5.03
CA ASP A 34 14.82 25.79 5.38
C ASP A 34 15.28 25.63 6.83
N ASP A 35 14.43 25.10 7.73
CA ASP A 35 14.75 24.88 9.14
C ASP A 35 15.54 23.57 9.36
N SER A 36 15.67 22.74 8.33
CA SER A 36 16.27 21.41 8.40
C SER A 36 17.65 21.41 7.75
N ASP A 37 18.67 20.93 8.46
CA ASP A 37 20.06 20.90 7.99
C ASP A 37 20.40 19.63 7.22
N TYR A 38 19.57 18.59 7.35
CA TYR A 38 19.69 17.37 6.56
C TYR A 38 18.34 16.87 6.06
N ARG A 39 18.27 16.52 4.76
CA ARG A 39 17.00 16.26 4.05
C ARG A 39 17.02 14.88 3.42
N VAL A 40 16.05 14.06 3.80
CA VAL A 40 15.86 12.69 3.33
C VAL A 40 14.56 12.58 2.54
N CYS A 41 14.57 11.90 1.40
CA CYS A 41 13.36 11.46 0.71
C CYS A 41 13.30 9.94 0.70
N LEU A 42 12.29 9.35 1.34
CA LEU A 42 12.02 7.92 1.26
C LEU A 42 11.09 7.65 0.08
N VAL A 43 11.51 6.78 -0.81
CA VAL A 43 10.80 6.34 -2.01
C VAL A 43 10.28 4.93 -1.81
N PHE A 44 8.98 4.75 -2.06
CA PHE A 44 8.43 3.44 -2.35
C PHE A 44 8.34 3.27 -3.88
N PRO A 45 9.04 2.31 -4.52
CA PRO A 45 9.14 2.19 -5.98
C PRO A 45 7.86 1.62 -6.64
N GLU A 46 6.70 2.04 -6.16
CA GLU A 46 5.38 1.71 -6.67
C GLU A 46 4.44 2.92 -6.52
N SER A 47 3.25 2.86 -7.11
CA SER A 47 2.15 3.79 -6.88
C SER A 47 1.84 4.01 -5.39
N TYR A 48 1.37 5.21 -5.08
CA TYR A 48 0.96 5.62 -3.72
C TYR A 48 -0.01 4.63 -3.07
N GLU A 49 -1.01 4.16 -3.82
CA GLU A 49 -2.07 3.28 -3.29
C GLU A 49 -1.54 1.92 -2.82
N VAL A 50 -0.44 1.46 -3.42
CA VAL A 50 0.24 0.20 -3.07
C VAL A 50 1.30 0.42 -2.01
N GLY A 51 2.10 1.48 -2.11
CA GLY A 51 3.21 1.73 -1.20
C GLY A 51 2.79 2.24 0.19
N MET A 52 1.75 3.06 0.26
CA MET A 52 1.38 3.74 1.51
C MET A 52 1.03 2.80 2.68
N PRO A 53 0.37 1.64 2.49
CA PRO A 53 0.08 0.69 3.57
C PRO A 53 1.31 -0.01 4.18
N PHE A 54 2.50 0.10 3.60
CA PHE A 54 3.68 -0.62 4.09
C PHE A 54 4.20 -0.03 5.41
N LEU A 55 4.10 -0.83 6.49
CA LEU A 55 4.45 -0.39 7.85
C LEU A 55 5.92 0.01 7.98
N GLY A 56 6.84 -0.77 7.39
CA GLY A 56 8.28 -0.46 7.41
C GLY A 56 8.59 0.92 6.85
N TYR A 57 7.93 1.28 5.74
CA TYR A 57 8.07 2.59 5.10
C TYR A 57 7.57 3.73 6.00
N GLN A 58 6.39 3.58 6.62
CA GLN A 58 5.86 4.56 7.58
C GLN A 58 6.71 4.68 8.85
N MET A 59 7.24 3.56 9.33
CA MET A 59 8.09 3.48 10.51
C MET A 59 9.39 4.25 10.32
N LEU A 60 10.09 4.04 9.20
CA LEU A 60 11.34 4.77 8.90
C LEU A 60 11.08 6.28 8.71
N TYR A 61 9.98 6.65 8.04
CA TYR A 61 9.55 8.05 7.93
C TYR A 61 9.35 8.69 9.31
N TYR A 62 8.69 7.99 10.24
CA TYR A 62 8.47 8.47 11.60
C TYR A 62 9.77 8.57 12.41
N ILE A 63 10.62 7.55 12.36
CA ILE A 63 11.90 7.52 13.08
C ILE A 63 12.79 8.70 12.67
N LEU A 64 12.92 8.97 11.37
CA LEU A 64 13.71 10.08 10.85
C LEU A 64 13.12 11.44 11.23
N ASN A 65 11.80 11.62 11.07
CA ASN A 65 11.16 12.88 11.44
C ASN A 65 11.14 13.16 12.96
N LYS A 66 11.40 12.16 13.80
CA LYS A 66 11.58 12.37 15.24
C LYS A 66 12.95 13.00 15.58
N LYS A 67 13.93 12.92 14.67
CA LYS A 67 15.26 13.49 14.88
C LYS A 67 15.26 15.00 14.60
N GLU A 68 16.02 15.73 15.42
CA GLU A 68 16.17 17.18 15.30
C GLU A 68 17.08 17.54 14.11
N GLY A 69 16.68 18.56 13.35
CA GLY A 69 17.37 18.99 12.13
C GLY A 69 17.15 18.11 10.88
N ILE A 70 16.64 16.89 11.05
CA ILE A 70 16.33 16.00 9.92
C ILE A 70 14.89 16.21 9.43
N LEU A 71 14.73 16.49 8.14
CA LEU A 71 13.45 16.41 7.43
C LEU A 71 13.41 15.13 6.62
N ALA A 72 12.34 14.36 6.78
CA ALA A 72 12.09 13.19 5.93
C ALA A 72 10.77 13.36 5.19
N ASP A 73 10.84 13.31 3.87
CA ASP A 73 9.70 13.33 2.95
C ASP A 73 9.47 11.94 2.36
N ARG A 74 8.31 11.76 1.72
CA ARG A 74 7.90 10.57 0.99
C ARG A 74 7.84 10.83 -0.51
N ALA A 75 8.13 9.81 -1.31
CA ALA A 75 7.89 9.81 -2.74
C ALA A 75 7.49 8.41 -3.24
N PHE A 76 6.90 8.38 -4.42
CA PHE A 76 6.35 7.18 -5.03
C PHE A 76 6.64 7.21 -6.53
N SER A 77 6.64 6.04 -7.18
CA SER A 77 6.71 5.99 -8.64
C SER A 77 5.48 6.70 -9.24
N PRO A 78 5.66 7.71 -10.11
CA PRO A 78 4.53 8.36 -10.75
C PRO A 78 3.85 7.38 -11.69
N TRP A 79 2.51 7.35 -11.66
CA TRP A 79 1.76 6.53 -12.60
C TRP A 79 2.04 6.98 -14.05
N VAL A 80 1.84 6.09 -15.02
CA VAL A 80 2.25 6.30 -16.42
C VAL A 80 1.73 7.60 -17.05
N ASP A 81 0.54 8.07 -16.64
CA ASP A 81 -0.03 9.34 -17.10
C ASP A 81 0.75 10.55 -16.57
N MET A 82 1.07 10.57 -15.27
CA MET A 82 1.91 11.59 -14.66
C MET A 82 3.34 11.53 -15.16
N GLU A 83 3.94 10.33 -15.29
CA GLU A 83 5.28 10.17 -15.86
C GLU A 83 5.38 10.87 -17.23
N ASN A 84 4.46 10.58 -18.13
CA ASN A 84 4.43 11.18 -19.46
C ASN A 84 4.37 12.71 -19.40
N LEU A 85 3.60 13.26 -18.46
CA LEU A 85 3.49 14.69 -18.25
C LEU A 85 4.77 15.30 -17.65
N LEU A 86 5.39 14.65 -16.67
CA LEU A 86 6.67 15.07 -16.09
C LEU A 86 7.74 15.18 -17.18
N ARG A 87 7.87 14.13 -18.03
CA ARG A 87 8.79 14.10 -19.18
C ARG A 87 8.46 15.22 -20.18
N LYS A 88 7.21 15.31 -20.63
CA LYS A 88 6.74 16.32 -21.61
C LYS A 88 7.02 17.74 -21.15
N HIS A 89 6.77 18.04 -19.86
CA HIS A 89 6.92 19.37 -19.30
C HIS A 89 8.26 19.60 -18.62
N ARG A 90 9.20 18.64 -18.69
CA ARG A 90 10.51 18.59 -18.03
C ARG A 90 10.44 19.01 -16.56
N VAL A 91 9.48 18.46 -15.84
CA VAL A 91 9.35 18.63 -14.39
C VAL A 91 9.98 17.39 -13.76
N PRO A 92 10.97 17.55 -12.86
CA PRO A 92 11.56 16.40 -12.18
C PRO A 92 10.53 15.75 -11.25
N LEU A 93 10.71 14.46 -10.97
CA LEU A 93 9.96 13.81 -9.90
C LEU A 93 10.24 14.51 -8.57
N PHE A 94 9.18 14.64 -7.77
CA PHE A 94 9.16 15.47 -6.58
C PHE A 94 8.58 14.73 -5.37
N SER A 95 8.92 15.20 -4.17
CA SER A 95 8.44 14.67 -2.90
C SER A 95 6.99 15.06 -2.58
N LEU A 96 6.32 14.28 -1.74
CA LEU A 96 4.91 14.46 -1.44
C LEU A 96 4.64 15.62 -0.48
N GLU A 97 5.48 15.85 0.52
CA GLU A 97 5.28 16.89 1.53
C GLU A 97 5.81 18.25 1.04
N SER A 98 7.12 18.39 0.85
CA SER A 98 7.73 19.68 0.49
C SER A 98 7.59 20.07 -0.99
N LYS A 99 7.18 19.12 -1.86
CA LYS A 99 7.12 19.30 -3.32
C LYS A 99 8.48 19.64 -3.94
N LYS A 100 9.56 19.12 -3.36
CA LYS A 100 10.92 19.35 -3.83
C LYS A 100 11.39 18.26 -4.77
N ALA A 101 12.24 18.62 -5.74
CA ALA A 101 12.81 17.64 -6.65
C ALA A 101 13.65 16.65 -5.84
N LEU A 102 13.59 15.36 -6.20
CA LEU A 102 14.36 14.33 -5.47
C LEU A 102 15.88 14.57 -5.53
N SER A 103 16.38 15.27 -6.56
CA SER A 103 17.78 15.70 -6.68
C SER A 103 18.18 16.82 -5.70
N GLU A 104 17.24 17.49 -5.02
CA GLU A 104 17.52 18.51 -4.00
C GLU A 104 17.69 17.94 -2.58
N PHE A 105 17.48 16.63 -2.39
CA PHE A 105 17.66 15.96 -1.11
C PHE A 105 19.11 15.51 -0.91
N ASP A 106 19.52 15.35 0.35
CA ASP A 106 20.85 14.84 0.67
C ASP A 106 20.91 13.31 0.52
N LEU A 107 19.80 12.65 0.80
CA LEU A 107 19.65 11.20 0.70
C LEU A 107 18.29 10.80 0.13
N VAL A 108 18.31 9.84 -0.79
CA VAL A 108 17.11 9.24 -1.39
C VAL A 108 17.10 7.73 -1.07
N GLY A 109 16.13 7.30 -0.28
CA GLY A 109 16.05 5.92 0.23
C GLY A 109 14.98 5.08 -0.43
N PHE A 110 15.28 3.88 -0.95
CA PHE A 110 14.35 3.00 -1.63
C PHE A 110 13.94 1.80 -0.76
N THR A 111 12.64 1.52 -0.69
CA THR A 111 12.12 0.32 -0.02
C THR A 111 11.94 -0.85 -1.00
N LEU A 112 12.75 -1.89 -0.88
CA LEU A 112 12.81 -3.06 -1.77
C LEU A 112 11.94 -4.20 -1.26
N GLN A 113 10.69 -4.27 -1.72
CA GLN A 113 9.71 -5.30 -1.29
C GLN A 113 9.44 -6.37 -2.35
N TYR A 114 9.65 -6.05 -3.63
CA TYR A 114 9.33 -6.95 -4.72
C TYR A 114 10.25 -6.70 -5.93
N GLU A 115 10.84 -7.76 -6.47
CA GLU A 115 11.86 -7.67 -7.52
C GLU A 115 11.32 -7.07 -8.84
N MET A 116 10.05 -7.29 -9.16
CA MET A 116 9.42 -6.70 -10.36
C MET A 116 9.17 -5.18 -10.24
N THR A 117 9.61 -4.54 -9.15
CA THR A 117 9.61 -3.08 -9.01
C THR A 117 10.98 -2.46 -9.33
N TYR A 118 12.00 -3.25 -9.67
CA TYR A 118 13.35 -2.73 -9.89
C TYR A 118 13.44 -1.78 -11.10
N SER A 119 12.67 -2.01 -12.17
CA SER A 119 12.59 -1.09 -13.31
C SER A 119 12.05 0.29 -12.90
N ASN A 120 11.13 0.33 -11.93
CA ASN A 120 10.62 1.57 -11.38
C ASN A 120 11.70 2.36 -10.62
N ILE A 121 12.67 1.70 -9.98
CA ILE A 121 13.79 2.37 -9.31
C ILE A 121 14.63 3.14 -10.34
N LEU A 122 14.99 2.50 -11.46
CA LEU A 122 15.73 3.16 -12.53
C LEU A 122 14.93 4.33 -13.14
N ASN A 123 13.63 4.13 -13.32
CA ASN A 123 12.72 5.18 -13.79
C ASN A 123 12.64 6.37 -12.83
N VAL A 124 12.56 6.11 -11.51
CA VAL A 124 12.56 7.15 -10.48
C VAL A 124 13.86 7.94 -10.49
N LEU A 125 15.02 7.27 -10.55
CA LEU A 125 16.33 7.94 -10.58
C LEU A 125 16.42 8.88 -11.79
N GLU A 126 16.08 8.40 -12.98
CA GLU A 126 16.13 9.20 -14.20
C GLU A 126 15.13 10.37 -14.17
N LEU A 127 13.88 10.15 -13.77
CA LEU A 127 12.88 11.22 -13.65
C LEU A 127 13.25 12.27 -12.59
N SER A 128 14.07 11.90 -11.62
CA SER A 128 14.55 12.79 -10.55
C SER A 128 15.79 13.60 -10.96
N ASN A 129 16.33 13.38 -12.17
CA ASN A 129 17.64 13.85 -12.60
C ASN A 129 18.80 13.36 -11.72
N ILE A 130 18.68 12.17 -11.13
CA ILE A 130 19.77 11.51 -10.42
C ILE A 130 20.40 10.51 -11.39
N PRO A 131 21.74 10.51 -11.59
CA PRO A 131 22.39 9.52 -12.45
C PRO A 131 22.00 8.09 -12.06
N VAL A 132 21.57 7.31 -13.06
CA VAL A 132 21.06 5.95 -12.86
C VAL A 132 22.16 5.04 -12.29
N PHE A 133 23.35 5.08 -12.87
CA PHE A 133 24.50 4.38 -12.31
C PHE A 133 25.12 5.16 -11.16
N ALA A 134 25.45 4.45 -10.07
CA ALA A 134 26.08 5.05 -8.89
C ALA A 134 27.45 5.67 -9.22
N LYS A 135 28.22 5.03 -10.11
CA LYS A 135 29.54 5.50 -10.55
C LYS A 135 29.52 6.85 -11.28
N ASP A 136 28.37 7.25 -11.82
CA ASP A 136 28.22 8.50 -12.58
C ASP A 136 27.81 9.69 -11.67
N ARG A 137 27.58 9.43 -10.37
CA ARG A 137 27.18 10.44 -9.38
C ARG A 137 28.38 11.25 -8.88
N LYS A 138 28.15 12.54 -8.69
CA LYS A 138 29.11 13.52 -8.17
C LYS A 138 28.93 13.71 -6.66
N ASP A 139 29.83 14.48 -6.05
CA ASP A 139 29.79 14.78 -4.61
C ASP A 139 28.49 15.46 -4.16
N ASN A 140 27.91 16.30 -5.03
CA ASN A 140 26.66 17.03 -4.73
C ASN A 140 25.39 16.27 -5.11
N ASP A 141 25.49 15.12 -5.78
CA ASP A 141 24.31 14.30 -6.07
C ASP A 141 23.87 13.56 -4.81
N PRO A 142 22.55 13.34 -4.60
CA PRO A 142 22.06 12.63 -3.42
C PRO A 142 22.73 11.27 -3.23
N ILE A 143 22.95 10.88 -1.97
CA ILE A 143 23.32 9.50 -1.63
C ILE A 143 22.08 8.64 -1.78
N THR A 144 22.14 7.55 -2.56
CA THR A 144 21.04 6.61 -2.63
C THR A 144 21.25 5.45 -1.67
N ILE A 145 20.21 5.12 -0.91
CA ILE A 145 20.22 3.98 0.01
C ILE A 145 19.05 3.07 -0.31
N ALA A 146 19.18 1.75 -0.14
CA ALA A 146 18.08 0.82 -0.32
C ALA A 146 18.03 -0.25 0.77
N GLY A 147 16.84 -0.72 1.10
CA GLY A 147 16.64 -1.76 2.11
C GLY A 147 15.26 -2.40 1.99
N GLY A 148 15.08 -3.56 2.62
CA GLY A 148 13.87 -4.38 2.51
C GLY A 148 14.21 -5.84 2.25
N SER A 149 13.20 -6.69 2.09
CA SER A 149 13.41 -8.14 1.95
C SER A 149 14.24 -8.51 0.72
N CYS A 150 14.12 -7.75 -0.38
CA CYS A 150 14.89 -8.05 -1.59
C CYS A 150 16.36 -7.60 -1.47
N ALA A 151 16.74 -6.77 -0.48
CA ALA A 151 18.14 -6.38 -0.24
C ALA A 151 19.02 -7.55 0.22
N PHE A 152 18.43 -8.71 0.55
CA PHE A 152 19.15 -9.95 0.85
C PHE A 152 19.81 -10.57 -0.39
N ASN A 153 19.45 -10.13 -1.60
CA ASN A 153 20.29 -10.26 -2.79
C ASN A 153 20.43 -8.87 -3.47
N PRO A 154 21.43 -8.06 -3.09
CA PRO A 154 21.57 -6.70 -3.58
C PRO A 154 22.26 -6.61 -4.95
N GLU A 155 22.94 -7.68 -5.41
CA GLU A 155 23.80 -7.63 -6.61
C GLU A 155 23.09 -7.19 -7.90
N PRO A 156 21.83 -7.56 -8.18
CA PRO A 156 21.10 -7.04 -9.34
C PRO A 156 20.92 -5.51 -9.35
N LEU A 157 21.06 -4.85 -8.19
CA LEU A 157 20.94 -3.40 -8.04
C LEU A 157 22.26 -2.72 -7.67
N ALA A 158 23.36 -3.45 -7.51
CA ALA A 158 24.61 -2.95 -6.95
C ALA A 158 25.25 -1.82 -7.76
N ASP A 159 25.04 -1.78 -9.08
CA ASP A 159 25.57 -0.71 -9.93
C ASP A 159 24.72 0.57 -9.91
N PHE A 160 23.53 0.52 -9.31
CA PHE A 160 22.57 1.63 -9.28
C PHE A 160 22.36 2.25 -7.89
N ILE A 161 22.74 1.58 -6.81
CA ILE A 161 22.51 2.05 -5.43
C ILE A 161 23.84 2.24 -4.70
N ASP A 162 24.00 3.35 -3.97
CA ASP A 162 25.25 3.61 -3.25
C ASP A 162 25.38 2.77 -1.97
N ILE A 163 24.30 2.62 -1.20
CA ILE A 163 24.31 1.93 0.10
C ILE A 163 23.12 0.97 0.21
N PHE A 164 23.36 -0.25 0.68
CA PHE A 164 22.31 -1.20 1.06
C PHE A 164 22.30 -1.41 2.57
N VAL A 165 21.10 -1.37 3.16
CA VAL A 165 20.84 -1.83 4.53
C VAL A 165 20.15 -3.19 4.43
N ILE A 166 20.83 -4.22 4.94
CA ILE A 166 20.37 -5.61 4.88
C ILE A 166 19.91 -6.02 6.28
N GLY A 167 18.60 -6.14 6.45
CA GLY A 167 17.96 -6.49 7.72
C GLY A 167 17.11 -5.35 8.29
N ASP A 168 17.06 -5.28 9.63
CA ASP A 168 16.28 -4.32 10.40
C ASP A 168 16.94 -2.92 10.35
N ALA A 169 16.26 -1.94 9.78
CA ALA A 169 16.81 -0.61 9.50
C ALA A 169 16.57 0.44 10.61
N GLU A 170 15.74 0.12 11.61
CA GLU A 170 15.22 1.06 12.61
C GLU A 170 16.32 1.78 13.41
N GLU A 171 17.42 1.08 13.71
CA GLU A 171 18.54 1.63 14.48
C GLU A 171 19.70 2.10 13.59
N ILE A 172 20.00 1.37 12.51
CA ILE A 172 21.16 1.64 11.65
C ILE A 172 20.92 2.78 10.65
N LEU A 173 19.69 2.99 10.17
CA LEU A 173 19.39 4.09 9.24
C LEU A 173 19.65 5.47 9.87
N PRO A 174 19.18 5.77 11.10
CA PRO A 174 19.57 7.01 11.78
C PRO A 174 21.08 7.18 11.96
N GLU A 175 21.81 6.10 12.25
CA GLU A 175 23.27 6.13 12.40
C GLU A 175 23.94 6.53 11.07
N ILE A 176 23.54 5.90 9.95
CA ILE A 176 24.05 6.25 8.61
C ILE A 176 23.73 7.71 8.27
N VAL A 177 22.51 8.17 8.54
CA VAL A 177 22.10 9.55 8.26
C VAL A 177 22.96 10.55 9.01
N GLU A 178 23.28 10.30 10.29
CA GLU A 178 24.17 11.18 11.06
C GLU A 178 25.62 11.14 10.52
N ILE A 179 26.14 9.97 10.13
CA ILE A 179 27.47 9.87 9.50
C ILE A 179 27.53 10.77 8.25
N ILE A 180 26.56 10.65 7.35
CA ILE A 180 26.54 11.44 6.11
C ILE A 180 26.36 12.93 6.43
N ARG A 181 25.48 13.27 7.38
CA ARG A 181 25.24 14.66 7.82
C ARG A 181 26.51 15.31 8.36
N GLU A 182 27.31 14.61 9.17
CA GLU A 182 28.58 15.13 9.69
C GLU A 182 29.62 15.31 8.58
N HIS A 183 29.74 14.33 7.66
CA HIS A 183 30.64 14.44 6.52
C HIS A 183 30.25 15.59 5.56
N LYS A 184 28.95 15.85 5.39
CA LYS A 184 28.44 16.98 4.63
C LYS A 184 28.87 18.32 5.25
N LYS A 185 28.83 18.45 6.58
CA LYS A 185 29.24 19.69 7.28
C LYS A 185 30.71 20.04 7.05
N ILE A 186 31.58 19.04 6.95
CA ILE A 186 33.02 19.23 6.71
C ILE A 186 33.41 19.21 5.22
N GLY A 187 32.45 18.97 4.31
CA GLY A 187 32.67 18.97 2.86
C GLY A 187 33.52 17.79 2.36
N SER A 188 33.32 16.59 2.92
CA SER A 188 33.98 15.37 2.42
C SER A 188 33.55 15.02 1.00
N ASP A 189 34.46 14.43 0.22
CA ASP A 189 34.11 13.82 -1.08
C ASP A 189 33.22 12.58 -0.91
N ARG A 190 32.49 12.21 -1.97
CA ARG A 190 31.54 11.10 -1.94
C ARG A 190 32.18 9.79 -1.49
N ILE A 191 33.36 9.46 -2.01
CA ILE A 191 33.99 8.17 -1.72
C ILE A 191 34.37 8.05 -0.25
N THR A 192 34.82 9.13 0.38
CA THR A 192 35.10 9.19 1.82
C THR A 192 33.82 8.98 2.64
N VAL A 193 32.70 9.58 2.23
CA VAL A 193 31.39 9.35 2.87
C VAL A 193 31.00 7.87 2.76
N LEU A 194 31.10 7.29 1.57
CA LEU A 194 30.76 5.88 1.32
C LEU A 194 31.63 4.93 2.13
N GLN A 195 32.92 5.21 2.28
CA GLN A 195 33.82 4.46 3.17
C GLN A 195 33.39 4.56 4.63
N ALA A 196 33.03 5.75 5.12
CA ALA A 196 32.56 5.95 6.49
C ALA A 196 31.23 5.23 6.77
N CYS A 197 30.37 5.10 5.77
CA CYS A 197 29.12 4.35 5.87
C CYS A 197 29.30 2.84 5.71
N SER A 198 30.47 2.35 5.25
CA SER A 198 30.72 0.92 5.10
C SER A 198 30.85 0.25 6.47
N LEU A 199 29.72 -0.29 6.95
CA LEU A 199 29.60 -0.96 8.24
C LEU A 199 29.15 -2.43 8.07
N PRO A 200 29.99 -3.32 7.52
CA PRO A 200 29.70 -4.74 7.31
C PRO A 200 29.11 -5.44 8.54
N ALA A 201 29.68 -5.19 9.72
CA ALA A 201 29.24 -5.80 10.98
C ALA A 201 27.85 -5.33 11.45
N LYS A 202 27.29 -4.30 10.82
CA LYS A 202 25.96 -3.73 11.11
C LYS A 202 25.00 -3.82 9.93
N GLY A 203 25.28 -4.70 8.97
CA GLY A 203 24.37 -4.98 7.84
C GLY A 203 24.41 -3.94 6.73
N VAL A 204 25.47 -3.12 6.67
CA VAL A 204 25.61 -2.09 5.64
C VAL A 204 26.57 -2.54 4.56
N TYR A 205 26.06 -2.70 3.35
CA TYR A 205 26.82 -3.06 2.16
C TYR A 205 26.95 -1.84 1.23
N VAL A 206 28.18 -1.46 0.89
CA VAL A 206 28.47 -0.32 0.02
C VAL A 206 29.26 -0.83 -1.20
N PRO A 207 28.61 -1.08 -2.36
CA PRO A 207 29.22 -1.79 -3.49
C PRO A 207 30.52 -1.18 -4.02
N ALA A 208 30.66 0.14 -3.92
CA ALA A 208 31.82 0.87 -4.47
C ALA A 208 33.10 0.69 -3.65
N VAL A 209 33.01 0.30 -2.38
CA VAL A 209 34.15 0.27 -1.45
C VAL A 209 34.31 -1.07 -0.72
N TYR A 210 33.31 -1.95 -0.81
CA TYR A 210 33.34 -3.26 -0.16
C TYR A 210 34.41 -4.16 -0.77
N ASP A 211 35.24 -4.72 0.08
CA ASP A 211 36.25 -5.71 -0.25
C ASP A 211 36.14 -6.88 0.75
N LYS A 212 35.55 -8.00 0.31
CA LYS A 212 35.33 -9.19 1.17
C LYS A 212 36.60 -9.64 1.90
N ALA A 213 37.79 -9.47 1.31
CA ALA A 213 39.04 -9.88 1.94
C ALA A 213 39.43 -9.00 3.13
N LYS A 214 39.03 -7.72 3.12
CA LYS A 214 39.30 -6.75 4.18
C LYS A 214 38.15 -6.66 5.18
N ASP A 215 36.92 -6.66 4.67
CA ASP A 215 35.71 -6.36 5.40
C ASP A 215 35.03 -7.59 6.00
N GLY A 216 35.37 -8.79 5.50
CA GLY A 216 34.68 -10.02 5.84
C GLY A 216 33.25 -10.05 5.30
N MET A 217 32.39 -10.87 5.90
CA MET A 217 30.99 -10.99 5.50
C MET A 217 30.13 -9.87 6.09
N ILE A 218 29.14 -9.41 5.32
CA ILE A 218 28.11 -8.47 5.81
C ILE A 218 27.22 -9.20 6.81
N GLN A 219 27.23 -8.78 8.07
CA GLN A 219 26.38 -9.34 9.12
C GLN A 219 25.03 -8.65 9.10
N VAL A 220 23.95 -9.36 8.78
CA VAL A 220 22.61 -8.78 8.66
C VAL A 220 22.22 -8.03 9.95
N ALA A 221 21.72 -6.81 9.80
CA ALA A 221 21.24 -6.00 10.90
C ALA A 221 20.02 -6.67 11.53
N LYS A 222 20.07 -6.95 12.84
CA LYS A 222 18.95 -7.52 13.59
C LYS A 222 18.74 -6.78 14.88
N ILE A 223 17.55 -6.22 15.07
CA ILE A 223 17.17 -5.68 16.36
C ILE A 223 16.89 -6.83 17.32
N ALA A 224 17.38 -6.72 18.56
CA ALA A 224 17.10 -7.72 19.60
C ALA A 224 15.60 -7.76 19.93
N THR A 225 14.99 -6.59 20.10
CA THR A 225 13.56 -6.43 20.47
C THR A 225 12.88 -5.40 19.59
N ILE A 226 11.62 -5.64 19.23
CA ILE A 226 10.78 -4.68 18.52
C ILE A 226 10.23 -3.66 19.52
N LYS A 227 10.79 -2.45 19.53
CA LYS A 227 10.51 -1.47 20.58
C LYS A 227 9.29 -0.60 20.25
N PRO A 228 8.43 -0.25 21.24
CA PRO A 228 7.26 0.59 20.99
C PRO A 228 7.58 1.96 20.36
N GLU A 229 8.76 2.53 20.64
CA GLU A 229 9.19 3.83 20.11
C GLU A 229 9.44 3.88 18.61
N TYR A 230 9.48 2.73 17.92
CA TYR A 230 9.55 2.67 16.47
C TYR A 230 8.21 3.00 15.81
N PHE A 231 7.11 2.91 16.54
CA PHE A 231 5.78 3.14 15.99
C PHE A 231 5.22 4.50 16.40
N SER A 232 4.61 5.20 15.44
CA SER A 232 3.87 6.43 15.73
C SER A 232 2.51 6.08 16.33
N SER A 233 2.10 6.81 17.38
CA SER A 233 0.72 6.82 17.86
C SER A 233 -0.22 7.69 17.00
N LYS A 234 0.36 8.45 16.06
CA LYS A 234 -0.32 9.27 15.06
C LYS A 234 0.23 8.93 13.67
N PRO A 235 0.04 7.69 13.17
CA PRO A 235 0.48 7.36 11.83
C PRO A 235 -0.31 8.19 10.81
N ILE A 236 0.28 8.35 9.64
CA ILE A 236 -0.34 9.08 8.53
C ILE A 236 -1.65 8.40 8.15
N VAL A 237 -2.67 9.22 7.89
CA VAL A 237 -3.99 8.78 7.46
C VAL A 237 -4.18 9.19 6.00
N PRO A 238 -4.13 8.25 5.05
CA PRO A 238 -4.26 8.54 3.63
C PRO A 238 -5.51 9.35 3.30
N LEU A 239 -5.37 10.32 2.40
CA LEU A 239 -6.53 11.03 1.84
C LEU A 239 -7.31 10.15 0.84
N LEU A 240 -6.66 9.15 0.24
CA LEU A 240 -7.17 8.27 -0.81
C LEU A 240 -7.43 6.84 -0.33
N GLU A 241 -8.17 6.05 -1.12
CA GLU A 241 -8.32 4.62 -0.86
C GLU A 241 -7.02 3.91 -1.22
N VAL A 242 -6.49 3.14 -0.28
CA VAL A 242 -5.25 2.37 -0.45
C VAL A 242 -5.55 0.87 -0.36
N ALA A 243 -4.69 0.01 -0.91
CA ALA A 243 -4.99 -1.42 -1.08
C ALA A 243 -5.31 -2.17 0.24
N GLN A 244 -4.73 -1.73 1.36
CA GLN A 244 -5.00 -2.25 2.71
C GLN A 244 -5.27 -1.09 3.68
N ASP A 245 -6.44 -0.46 3.53
CA ASP A 245 -6.81 0.75 4.26
C ASP A 245 -7.25 0.48 5.72
N ARG A 246 -6.28 0.16 6.58
CA ARG A 246 -6.48 -0.28 7.97
C ARG A 246 -5.28 0.05 8.86
N PHE A 247 -5.47 0.03 10.17
CA PHE A 247 -4.35 0.08 11.10
C PHE A 247 -3.63 -1.28 11.16
N ALA A 248 -2.45 -1.37 10.55
CA ALA A 248 -1.58 -2.55 10.62
C ALA A 248 -0.69 -2.47 11.87
N MET A 249 -0.97 -3.33 12.86
CA MET A 249 -0.23 -3.41 14.12
C MET A 249 0.70 -4.62 14.11
N GLU A 250 2.01 -4.42 13.96
CA GLU A 250 3.00 -5.51 14.03
C GLU A 250 2.98 -6.12 15.44
N ILE A 251 2.60 -7.40 15.55
CA ILE A 251 2.54 -8.11 16.84
C ILE A 251 3.77 -9.01 17.07
N GLN A 252 4.42 -9.42 15.99
CA GLN A 252 5.67 -10.19 16.01
C GLN A 252 6.41 -10.07 14.67
N ARG A 253 7.73 -10.29 14.70
CA ARG A 253 8.60 -10.41 13.52
C ARG A 253 9.32 -11.76 13.52
N GLY A 254 9.46 -12.35 12.34
CA GLY A 254 10.02 -13.70 12.17
C GLY A 254 8.95 -14.80 12.26
N CYS A 255 9.36 -16.02 11.90
CA CYS A 255 8.51 -17.21 11.94
C CYS A 255 9.35 -18.45 12.28
N GLY A 256 8.88 -19.28 13.21
CA GLY A 256 9.58 -20.48 13.66
C GLY A 256 9.38 -21.70 12.76
N ALA A 257 8.45 -21.64 11.80
CA ALA A 257 7.98 -22.79 11.01
C ALA A 257 9.04 -23.45 10.13
N GLY A 258 9.96 -22.66 9.55
CA GLY A 258 11.06 -23.20 8.73
C GLY A 258 10.64 -23.79 7.38
N CYS A 259 9.59 -23.26 6.74
CA CYS A 259 9.23 -23.69 5.39
C CYS A 259 10.37 -23.40 4.39
N ARG A 260 10.78 -24.42 3.63
CA ARG A 260 12.03 -24.43 2.82
C ARG A 260 12.03 -23.49 1.62
N PHE A 261 10.86 -23.04 1.19
CA PHE A 261 10.68 -22.06 0.13
C PHE A 261 10.60 -20.61 0.64
N CYS A 262 10.38 -20.41 1.94
CA CYS A 262 9.94 -19.13 2.48
C CYS A 262 11.12 -18.25 2.88
N GLN A 263 11.51 -17.32 2.02
CA GLN A 263 12.58 -16.36 2.32
C GLN A 263 12.31 -15.59 3.61
N ALA A 264 11.09 -15.06 3.79
CA ALA A 264 10.71 -14.35 5.00
C ALA A 264 10.88 -15.20 6.28
N GLY A 265 10.63 -16.51 6.18
CA GLY A 265 10.82 -17.48 7.26
C GLY A 265 12.30 -17.75 7.60
N SER A 266 13.22 -17.45 6.69
CA SER A 266 14.67 -17.53 6.90
C SER A 266 15.25 -16.20 7.38
N ILE A 267 15.00 -15.11 6.64
CA ILE A 267 15.70 -13.84 6.82
C ILE A 267 15.28 -13.08 8.09
N TYR A 268 14.01 -13.19 8.49
CA TYR A 268 13.48 -12.49 9.67
C TYR A 268 13.66 -13.24 10.98
N ARG A 269 14.32 -14.41 10.99
CA ARG A 269 14.66 -15.13 12.24
C ARG A 269 15.57 -14.25 13.12
N PRO A 270 15.50 -14.35 14.46
CA PRO A 270 14.63 -15.21 15.25
C PRO A 270 13.22 -14.63 15.39
N VAL A 271 12.31 -15.39 15.99
CA VAL A 271 10.96 -14.90 16.33
C VAL A 271 11.06 -13.88 17.46
N ARG A 272 10.48 -12.70 17.27
CA ARG A 272 10.40 -11.63 18.26
C ARG A 272 8.96 -11.18 18.40
N GLU A 273 8.33 -11.61 19.47
CA GLU A 273 6.99 -11.21 19.87
C GLU A 273 7.02 -9.89 20.65
N ARG A 274 5.99 -9.06 20.49
CA ARG A 274 5.79 -7.84 21.30
C ARG A 274 4.88 -8.13 22.49
N GLU A 275 5.05 -7.39 23.58
CA GLU A 275 4.23 -7.58 24.77
C GLU A 275 2.78 -7.08 24.57
N PRO A 276 1.74 -7.82 25.02
CA PRO A 276 0.35 -7.43 24.84
C PRO A 276 0.00 -6.06 25.41
N ALA A 277 0.60 -5.68 26.55
CA ALA A 277 0.32 -4.39 27.20
C ALA A 277 0.67 -3.20 26.30
N ASP A 278 1.82 -3.26 25.63
CA ASP A 278 2.26 -2.22 24.70
C ASP A 278 1.37 -2.18 23.45
N LEU A 279 0.97 -3.35 22.94
CA LEU A 279 0.06 -3.46 21.79
C LEU A 279 -1.33 -2.91 22.09
N ILE A 280 -1.90 -3.19 23.27
CA ILE A 280 -3.21 -2.67 23.69
C ILE A 280 -3.15 -1.14 23.81
N LYS A 281 -2.09 -0.61 24.42
CA LYS A 281 -1.86 0.84 24.52
C LYS A 281 -1.73 1.48 23.13
N GLN A 282 -0.92 0.88 22.25
CA GLN A 282 -0.75 1.35 20.88
C GLN A 282 -2.08 1.35 20.12
N ALA A 283 -2.90 0.30 20.27
CA ALA A 283 -4.21 0.22 19.66
C ALA A 283 -5.14 1.34 20.14
N GLU A 284 -5.19 1.60 21.45
CA GLU A 284 -6.02 2.67 22.00
C GLU A 284 -5.62 4.05 21.46
N GLU A 285 -4.33 4.37 21.48
CA GLU A 285 -3.81 5.66 21.05
C GLU A 285 -3.95 5.84 19.53
N THR A 286 -3.56 4.84 18.75
CA THR A 286 -3.56 4.92 17.29
C THR A 286 -4.96 5.01 16.72
N LEU A 287 -5.90 4.18 17.20
CA LEU A 287 -7.28 4.22 16.71
C LEU A 287 -7.96 5.56 17.03
N ARG A 288 -7.65 6.14 18.19
CA ARG A 288 -8.12 7.48 18.59
C ARG A 288 -7.60 8.58 17.66
N ASN A 289 -6.36 8.48 17.19
CA ASN A 289 -5.71 9.53 16.38
C ASN A 289 -5.90 9.38 14.86
N THR A 290 -6.52 8.28 14.40
CA THR A 290 -6.59 7.95 12.95
C THR A 290 -8.01 7.78 12.43
N GLY A 291 -8.94 7.34 13.29
CA GLY A 291 -10.31 7.07 12.87
C GLY A 291 -10.46 5.86 11.95
N TYR A 292 -9.49 4.94 11.93
CA TYR A 292 -9.56 3.69 11.16
C TYR A 292 -10.77 2.84 11.57
N GLU A 293 -11.34 2.16 10.58
CA GLU A 293 -12.51 1.28 10.74
C GLU A 293 -12.11 -0.20 10.93
N GLU A 294 -10.84 -0.53 10.69
CA GLU A 294 -10.28 -1.87 10.80
C GLU A 294 -8.89 -1.81 11.46
N LEU A 295 -8.64 -2.71 12.41
CA LEU A 295 -7.34 -3.01 12.99
C LEU A 295 -6.93 -4.41 12.52
N SER A 296 -5.71 -4.54 11.98
CA SER A 296 -5.15 -5.80 11.51
C SER A 296 -3.89 -6.15 12.30
N LEU A 297 -3.82 -7.40 12.77
CA LEU A 297 -2.64 -7.92 13.46
C LEU A 297 -1.60 -8.36 12.41
N LEU A 298 -0.55 -7.57 12.22
CA LEU A 298 0.49 -7.84 11.23
C LEU A 298 1.54 -8.81 11.80
N SER A 299 1.74 -9.93 11.11
CA SER A 299 2.82 -10.89 11.34
C SER A 299 2.93 -11.89 10.18
N LEU A 300 3.98 -12.71 10.16
CA LEU A 300 4.09 -13.84 9.22
C LEU A 300 3.12 -14.98 9.56
N SER A 301 2.71 -15.10 10.82
CA SER A 301 1.77 -16.13 11.28
C SER A 301 1.01 -15.67 12.53
N THR A 302 -0.18 -15.09 12.39
CA THR A 302 -0.86 -14.43 13.52
C THR A 302 -1.21 -15.39 14.65
N SER A 303 -1.58 -16.62 14.29
CA SER A 303 -1.97 -17.67 15.23
C SER A 303 -0.80 -18.24 16.04
N ASP A 304 0.43 -18.00 15.60
CA ASP A 304 1.65 -18.41 16.30
C ASP A 304 2.03 -17.47 17.45
N TYR A 305 1.42 -16.28 17.55
CA TYR A 305 1.73 -15.33 18.62
C TYR A 305 1.23 -15.86 19.98
N SER A 306 2.16 -16.07 20.91
CA SER A 306 1.92 -16.83 22.15
C SER A 306 0.89 -16.20 23.09
N GLN A 307 0.61 -14.90 22.93
CA GLN A 307 -0.34 -14.14 23.75
C GLN A 307 -1.57 -13.65 22.96
N LEU A 308 -1.90 -14.29 21.84
CA LEU A 308 -2.98 -13.84 20.95
C LEU A 308 -4.32 -13.68 21.66
N GLU A 309 -4.72 -14.64 22.49
CA GLU A 309 -5.99 -14.54 23.22
C GLU A 309 -6.02 -13.35 24.19
N ASN A 310 -4.93 -13.14 24.93
CA ASN A 310 -4.80 -12.04 25.89
C ASN A 310 -4.83 -10.68 25.17
N LEU A 311 -4.12 -10.58 24.04
CA LEU A 311 -4.16 -9.40 23.19
C LEU A 311 -5.58 -9.13 22.68
N VAL A 312 -6.25 -10.15 22.14
CA VAL A 312 -7.63 -10.05 21.62
C VAL A 312 -8.60 -9.60 22.72
N ASP A 313 -8.51 -10.17 23.92
CA ASP A 313 -9.35 -9.79 25.06
C ASP A 313 -9.13 -8.33 25.50
N GLY A 314 -7.90 -7.82 25.36
CA GLY A 314 -7.55 -6.44 25.63
C GLY A 314 -8.07 -5.45 24.58
N ILE A 315 -7.96 -5.77 23.30
CA ILE A 315 -8.34 -4.84 22.21
C ILE A 315 -9.82 -4.93 21.82
N ALA A 316 -10.49 -6.07 22.01
CA ALA A 316 -11.88 -6.27 21.59
C ALA A 316 -12.87 -5.27 22.22
N PRO A 317 -12.77 -4.89 23.51
CA PRO A 317 -13.60 -3.84 24.10
C PRO A 317 -13.41 -2.48 23.40
N ILE A 318 -12.16 -2.08 23.16
CA ILE A 318 -11.79 -0.82 22.49
C ILE A 318 -12.40 -0.80 21.09
N CYS A 319 -12.21 -1.88 20.32
CA CYS A 319 -12.76 -1.98 18.97
C CYS A 319 -14.29 -1.99 18.97
N LYS A 320 -14.93 -2.69 19.90
CA LYS A 320 -16.39 -2.77 20.00
C LYS A 320 -17.04 -1.44 20.36
N GLU A 321 -16.43 -0.67 21.26
CA GLU A 321 -16.88 0.68 21.62
C GLU A 321 -16.87 1.62 20.41
N ASN A 322 -15.83 1.53 19.58
CA ASN A 322 -15.61 2.42 18.45
C ASN A 322 -16.11 1.88 17.10
N ASN A 323 -16.84 0.74 17.08
CA ASN A 323 -17.30 0.04 15.87
C ASN A 323 -16.19 -0.36 14.87
N ILE A 324 -15.02 -0.73 15.39
CA ILE A 324 -13.83 -1.10 14.60
C ILE A 324 -13.82 -2.63 14.41
N ALA A 325 -13.50 -3.08 13.19
CA ALA A 325 -13.30 -4.49 12.88
C ALA A 325 -11.88 -4.94 13.26
N ILE A 326 -11.74 -6.20 13.71
CA ILE A 326 -10.43 -6.81 13.95
C ILE A 326 -10.19 -7.85 12.86
N SER A 327 -9.04 -7.77 12.22
CA SER A 327 -8.63 -8.57 11.07
C SER A 327 -7.40 -9.42 11.43
N PHE A 328 -7.45 -10.70 11.05
CA PHE A 328 -6.42 -11.69 11.36
C PHE A 328 -5.83 -12.21 10.04
N PRO A 329 -4.86 -11.50 9.44
CA PRO A 329 -4.17 -11.97 8.25
C PRO A 329 -3.27 -13.17 8.60
N SER A 330 -2.94 -13.97 7.59
CA SER A 330 -1.90 -15.01 7.68
C SER A 330 -2.07 -15.95 8.89
N MET A 331 -3.26 -16.55 9.03
CA MET A 331 -3.52 -17.55 10.08
C MET A 331 -3.07 -18.94 9.60
N ARG A 332 -2.32 -19.66 10.43
CA ARG A 332 -2.09 -21.10 10.21
C ARG A 332 -3.32 -21.89 10.62
N LEU A 333 -3.51 -23.02 9.95
CA LEU A 333 -4.68 -23.90 10.08
C LEU A 333 -4.72 -24.61 11.44
N ASP A 334 -3.59 -25.15 11.87
CA ASP A 334 -3.38 -25.90 13.12
C ASP A 334 -3.72 -25.13 14.43
N SER A 335 -3.81 -23.80 14.36
CA SER A 335 -3.86 -22.90 15.53
C SER A 335 -5.09 -21.97 15.56
N ILE A 336 -6.10 -22.23 14.72
CA ILE A 336 -7.35 -21.45 14.70
C ILE A 336 -8.32 -21.94 15.79
N ASN A 337 -8.86 -21.01 16.58
CA ASN A 337 -9.90 -21.32 17.58
C ASN A 337 -11.21 -20.51 17.38
N VAL A 338 -12.29 -20.97 18.02
CA VAL A 338 -13.64 -20.37 17.93
C VAL A 338 -13.63 -18.90 18.34
N LYS A 339 -12.95 -18.56 19.43
CA LYS A 339 -12.93 -17.20 20.01
C LYS A 339 -12.32 -16.18 19.04
N ILE A 340 -11.23 -16.55 18.36
CA ILE A 340 -10.60 -15.73 17.33
C ILE A 340 -11.58 -15.54 16.16
N LEU A 341 -12.24 -16.60 15.69
CA LEU A 341 -13.19 -16.50 14.58
C LEU A 341 -14.44 -15.66 14.90
N GLU A 342 -14.95 -15.73 16.13
CA GLU A 342 -16.03 -14.86 16.60
C GLU A 342 -15.62 -13.39 16.58
N THR A 343 -14.36 -13.11 16.89
CA THR A 343 -13.79 -11.74 16.90
C THR A 343 -13.44 -11.24 15.50
N ALA A 344 -12.82 -12.09 14.68
CA ALA A 344 -12.44 -11.85 13.28
C ALA A 344 -13.66 -11.52 12.40
N GLY A 345 -14.80 -12.10 12.74
CA GLY A 345 -16.04 -12.04 11.99
C GLY A 345 -16.94 -10.87 12.34
N GLY A 346 -16.38 -9.66 12.52
CA GLY A 346 -17.13 -8.41 12.61
C GLY A 346 -18.16 -8.23 11.46
N ARG A 347 -18.86 -7.09 11.38
CA ARG A 347 -20.02 -6.93 10.46
C ARG A 347 -19.76 -7.28 8.98
N LYS A 348 -18.49 -7.32 8.52
CA LYS A 348 -18.07 -7.77 7.19
C LYS A 348 -17.30 -9.10 7.29
N ARG A 349 -17.98 -10.26 7.26
CA ARG A 349 -17.33 -11.58 7.11
C ARG A 349 -16.91 -11.79 5.66
N SER A 350 -15.73 -11.28 5.28
CA SER A 350 -15.26 -11.16 3.88
C SER A 350 -14.65 -12.45 3.31
N GLY A 351 -14.13 -13.35 4.15
CA GLY A 351 -13.58 -14.65 3.78
C GLY A 351 -12.38 -15.04 4.63
N LEU A 352 -12.02 -16.32 4.67
CA LEU A 352 -10.85 -16.85 5.38
C LEU A 352 -9.86 -17.45 4.39
N THR A 353 -8.58 -17.22 4.58
CA THR A 353 -7.51 -17.71 3.67
C THR A 353 -6.75 -18.83 4.33
N PHE A 354 -6.53 -19.89 3.58
CA PHE A 354 -5.80 -21.08 3.96
C PHE A 354 -4.64 -21.27 2.99
N ALA A 355 -3.46 -21.60 3.49
CA ALA A 355 -2.28 -21.82 2.68
C ALA A 355 -1.72 -23.24 2.91
N PRO A 356 -2.34 -24.28 2.31
CA PRO A 356 -1.76 -25.61 2.28
C PRO A 356 -0.45 -25.67 1.50
N GLU A 357 -0.28 -24.79 0.51
CA GLU A 357 0.83 -24.70 -0.45
C GLU A 357 0.96 -25.90 -1.39
N ALA A 358 0.74 -27.13 -0.90
CA ALA A 358 0.79 -28.36 -1.68
C ALA A 358 -0.44 -29.26 -1.44
N GLY A 359 -0.79 -30.05 -2.45
CA GLY A 359 -1.96 -30.93 -2.45
C GLY A 359 -1.80 -32.20 -1.61
N THR A 360 -0.62 -32.84 -1.65
CA THR A 360 -0.32 -34.10 -0.97
C THR A 360 0.43 -33.87 0.34
N GLN A 361 0.34 -34.82 1.27
CA GLN A 361 1.14 -34.78 2.50
C GLN A 361 2.64 -34.85 2.17
N ARG A 362 3.04 -35.75 1.27
CA ARG A 362 4.41 -35.88 0.78
C ARG A 362 5.03 -34.53 0.38
N LEU A 363 4.37 -33.78 -0.51
CA LEU A 363 4.93 -32.51 -0.99
C LEU A 363 4.87 -31.41 0.08
N ARG A 364 3.90 -31.45 1.01
CA ARG A 364 3.91 -30.59 2.21
C ARG A 364 5.12 -30.90 3.09
N ASP A 365 5.49 -32.16 3.27
CA ASP A 365 6.65 -32.56 4.06
C ASP A 365 7.97 -32.14 3.37
N VAL A 366 8.06 -32.29 2.04
CA VAL A 366 9.21 -31.82 1.22
C VAL A 366 9.46 -30.32 1.44
N ILE A 367 8.42 -29.49 1.45
CA ILE A 367 8.57 -28.04 1.64
C ILE A 367 8.64 -27.62 3.12
N ASN A 368 8.64 -28.59 4.04
CA ASN A 368 8.55 -28.40 5.49
C ASN A 368 7.33 -27.57 5.93
N LYS A 369 6.16 -27.90 5.39
CA LYS A 369 4.87 -27.37 5.80
C LYS A 369 4.18 -28.38 6.70
N ASN A 370 4.46 -28.27 8.00
CA ASN A 370 3.94 -29.16 9.05
C ASN A 370 2.43 -28.95 9.31
N ILE A 371 1.60 -29.26 8.32
CA ILE A 371 0.14 -29.21 8.38
C ILE A 371 -0.39 -30.50 7.77
N SER A 372 -1.18 -31.24 8.56
CA SER A 372 -1.83 -32.47 8.09
C SER A 372 -3.06 -32.15 7.25
N GLU A 373 -3.55 -33.15 6.53
CA GLU A 373 -4.80 -32.99 5.82
C GLU A 373 -6.00 -32.82 6.78
N GLU A 374 -5.96 -33.51 7.91
CA GLU A 374 -6.93 -33.43 8.99
C GLU A 374 -7.03 -32.00 9.54
N ASP A 375 -5.90 -31.30 9.69
CA ASP A 375 -5.85 -29.89 10.10
C ASP A 375 -6.55 -28.96 9.10
N ILE A 376 -6.41 -29.24 7.81
CA ILE A 376 -7.09 -28.50 6.74
C ILE A 376 -8.61 -28.67 6.87
N PHE A 377 -9.08 -29.91 6.99
CA PHE A 377 -10.51 -30.21 7.09
C PHE A 377 -11.13 -29.66 8.38
N SER A 378 -10.45 -29.80 9.51
CA SER A 378 -10.92 -29.32 10.81
C SER A 378 -11.09 -27.79 10.80
N SER A 379 -10.10 -27.07 10.28
CA SER A 379 -10.13 -25.61 10.14
C SER A 379 -11.24 -25.12 9.22
N VAL A 380 -11.43 -25.80 8.08
CA VAL A 380 -12.50 -25.45 7.14
C VAL A 380 -13.86 -25.67 7.77
N LYS A 381 -14.07 -26.80 8.45
CA LYS A 381 -15.31 -27.07 9.18
C LYS A 381 -15.60 -25.98 10.21
N LEU A 382 -14.59 -25.64 11.01
CA LEU A 382 -14.69 -24.58 12.02
C LEU A 382 -15.05 -23.22 11.39
N ALA A 383 -14.47 -22.87 10.25
CA ALA A 383 -14.80 -21.64 9.52
C ALA A 383 -16.25 -21.63 9.01
N LEU A 384 -16.73 -22.77 8.49
CA LEU A 384 -18.10 -22.91 7.99
C LEU A 384 -19.13 -22.81 9.13
N GLU A 385 -18.88 -23.45 10.27
CA GLU A 385 -19.69 -23.35 11.48
C GLU A 385 -19.78 -21.90 11.98
N ASN A 386 -18.69 -21.12 11.80
CA ASN A 386 -18.63 -19.69 12.07
C ASN A 386 -19.13 -18.79 10.92
N LYS A 387 -19.86 -19.36 9.96
CA LYS A 387 -20.55 -18.67 8.85
C LYS A 387 -19.62 -17.90 7.90
N PHE A 388 -18.36 -18.30 7.76
CA PHE A 388 -17.53 -17.82 6.66
C PHE A 388 -18.06 -18.41 5.34
N ARG A 389 -18.26 -17.55 4.34
CA ARG A 389 -18.86 -17.94 3.05
C ARG A 389 -17.88 -17.93 1.88
N THR A 390 -16.70 -17.35 2.07
CA THR A 390 -15.64 -17.36 1.06
C THR A 390 -14.41 -17.98 1.70
N LEU A 391 -14.01 -19.16 1.22
CA LEU A 391 -12.80 -19.85 1.64
C LEU A 391 -11.76 -19.67 0.54
N LYS A 392 -10.60 -19.09 0.86
CA LYS A 392 -9.51 -18.87 -0.10
C LYS A 392 -8.42 -19.90 0.15
N PHE A 393 -7.88 -20.51 -0.89
CA PHE A 393 -6.78 -21.48 -0.81
C PHE A 393 -5.63 -21.07 -1.70
N TYR A 394 -4.42 -21.07 -1.16
CA TYR A 394 -3.19 -20.81 -1.91
C TYR A 394 -2.40 -22.11 -2.07
N PHE A 395 -2.05 -22.41 -3.32
CA PHE A 395 -1.17 -23.50 -3.70
C PHE A 395 -0.04 -22.95 -4.57
N MET A 396 1.11 -23.58 -4.44
CA MET A 396 2.28 -23.34 -5.26
C MET A 396 2.36 -24.42 -6.34
N ILE A 397 2.86 -24.04 -7.51
CA ILE A 397 3.09 -24.92 -8.66
C ILE A 397 4.55 -24.76 -9.08
N GLY A 398 5.22 -25.86 -9.42
CA GLY A 398 6.64 -25.86 -9.76
C GLY A 398 7.54 -26.08 -8.55
N LEU A 399 7.03 -26.64 -7.45
CA LEU A 399 7.84 -26.94 -6.26
C LEU A 399 8.89 -28.04 -6.55
N PRO A 400 10.02 -28.07 -5.83
CA PRO A 400 11.01 -29.14 -5.94
C PRO A 400 10.39 -30.51 -5.69
N THR A 401 10.76 -31.50 -6.50
CA THR A 401 10.23 -32.88 -6.51
C THR A 401 8.73 -33.02 -6.82
N GLU A 402 8.01 -31.97 -7.23
CA GLU A 402 6.58 -32.04 -7.57
C GLU A 402 6.32 -32.96 -8.76
N THR A 403 5.34 -33.86 -8.61
CA THR A 403 4.88 -34.78 -9.66
C THR A 403 3.42 -34.54 -10.03
N ASP A 404 2.95 -35.17 -11.12
CA ASP A 404 1.54 -35.09 -11.55
C ASP A 404 0.59 -35.67 -10.49
N GLU A 405 1.04 -36.63 -9.65
CA GLU A 405 0.29 -37.11 -8.49
C GLU A 405 0.03 -36.00 -7.46
N ASP A 406 0.96 -35.07 -7.26
CA ASP A 406 0.76 -33.96 -6.33
C ASP A 406 -0.24 -32.94 -6.87
N LEU A 407 -0.20 -32.68 -8.17
CA LEU A 407 -1.20 -31.87 -8.87
C LEU A 407 -2.59 -32.51 -8.75
N GLN A 408 -2.66 -33.84 -8.89
CA GLN A 408 -3.89 -34.59 -8.66
C GLN A 408 -4.32 -34.48 -7.19
N GLY A 409 -3.38 -34.49 -6.25
CA GLY A 409 -3.65 -34.23 -4.83
C GLY A 409 -4.33 -32.89 -4.58
N ILE A 410 -3.94 -31.82 -5.29
CA ILE A 410 -4.64 -30.51 -5.22
C ILE A 410 -6.10 -30.66 -5.66
N VAL A 411 -6.33 -31.34 -6.79
CA VAL A 411 -7.68 -31.57 -7.34
C VAL A 411 -8.54 -32.37 -6.35
N ASP A 412 -7.99 -33.44 -5.80
CA ASP A 412 -8.73 -34.37 -4.93
C ASP A 412 -9.03 -33.76 -3.56
N LEU A 413 -8.09 -33.02 -2.99
CA LEU A 413 -8.30 -32.23 -1.77
C LEU A 413 -9.45 -31.23 -1.98
N LEU A 414 -9.40 -30.45 -3.07
CA LEU A 414 -10.43 -29.44 -3.37
C LEU A 414 -11.80 -30.06 -3.67
N LYS A 415 -11.87 -31.22 -4.34
CA LYS A 415 -13.14 -31.94 -4.55
C LYS A 415 -13.76 -32.42 -3.24
N ARG A 416 -12.96 -32.88 -2.29
CA ARG A 416 -13.44 -33.33 -0.98
C ARG A 416 -13.89 -32.14 -0.11
N LEU A 417 -13.12 -31.05 -0.10
CA LEU A 417 -13.53 -29.79 0.53
C LEU A 417 -14.81 -29.22 -0.12
N TYR A 418 -14.93 -29.35 -1.43
CA TYR A 418 -16.15 -28.98 -2.16
C TYR A 418 -17.36 -29.78 -1.66
N GLY A 419 -17.19 -31.09 -1.42
CA GLY A 419 -18.20 -31.94 -0.79
C GLY A 419 -18.70 -31.40 0.55
N LEU A 420 -17.78 -30.93 1.40
CA LEU A 420 -18.10 -30.35 2.71
C LEU A 420 -18.92 -29.05 2.60
N ILE A 421 -18.56 -28.16 1.68
CA ILE A 421 -19.27 -26.87 1.55
C ILE A 421 -20.68 -26.99 0.95
N ARG A 422 -21.02 -28.11 0.30
CA ARG A 422 -22.37 -28.31 -0.28
C ARG A 422 -23.48 -28.25 0.77
N SER A 423 -23.16 -28.59 2.02
CA SER A 423 -24.08 -28.47 3.17
C SER A 423 -24.27 -27.03 3.64
N TYR A 424 -23.52 -26.08 3.09
CA TYR A 424 -23.50 -24.67 3.50
C TYR A 424 -23.86 -23.76 2.31
N PRO A 425 -25.12 -23.31 2.19
CA PRO A 425 -25.56 -22.46 1.09
C PRO A 425 -24.74 -21.18 0.95
N HIS A 426 -24.59 -20.71 -0.29
CA HIS A 426 -23.85 -19.48 -0.65
C HIS A 426 -22.37 -19.48 -0.28
N THR A 427 -21.76 -20.67 -0.11
CA THR A 427 -20.33 -20.81 0.14
C THR A 427 -19.58 -20.97 -1.17
N GLN A 428 -18.42 -20.33 -1.30
CA GLN A 428 -17.52 -20.43 -2.45
C GLN A 428 -16.08 -20.71 -2.01
N ILE A 429 -15.34 -21.42 -2.87
CA ILE A 429 -13.92 -21.69 -2.76
C ILE A 429 -13.18 -20.88 -3.82
N ASN A 430 -12.24 -20.05 -3.40
CA ASN A 430 -11.37 -19.28 -4.30
C ASN A 430 -9.96 -19.83 -4.20
N VAL A 431 -9.44 -20.42 -5.26
CA VAL A 431 -8.10 -21.01 -5.32
C VAL A 431 -7.17 -20.05 -6.05
N THR A 432 -5.97 -19.84 -5.52
CA THR A 432 -4.88 -19.16 -6.23
C THR A 432 -3.76 -20.16 -6.43
N LEU A 433 -3.34 -20.34 -7.69
CA LEU A 433 -2.18 -21.12 -8.08
C LEU A 433 -1.04 -20.14 -8.41
N SER A 434 0.04 -20.21 -7.64
CA SER A 434 1.21 -19.33 -7.79
C SER A 434 2.42 -20.14 -8.23
N SER A 435 3.21 -19.62 -9.16
CA SER A 435 4.49 -20.24 -9.54
C SER A 435 5.48 -20.14 -8.37
N PHE A 436 6.18 -21.23 -8.08
CA PHE A 436 7.31 -21.21 -7.14
C PHE A 436 8.46 -20.40 -7.74
N ILE A 437 9.05 -19.52 -6.94
CA ILE A 437 10.26 -18.77 -7.26
C ILE A 437 11.34 -19.17 -6.25
N PRO A 438 12.47 -19.76 -6.69
CA PRO A 438 13.62 -19.93 -5.81
C PRO A 438 14.14 -18.57 -5.32
N LYS A 439 14.34 -18.42 -4.01
CA LYS A 439 14.77 -17.17 -3.37
C LYS A 439 16.12 -17.35 -2.66
N ALA A 440 16.95 -16.31 -2.68
CA ALA A 440 18.20 -16.25 -1.91
C ALA A 440 17.96 -16.51 -0.41
N HIS A 441 18.91 -17.18 0.25
CA HIS A 441 18.87 -17.52 1.68
C HIS A 441 17.72 -18.47 2.07
N THR A 442 17.32 -19.34 1.14
CA THR A 442 16.38 -20.43 1.40
C THR A 442 17.05 -21.77 1.14
N PRO A 443 16.60 -22.88 1.75
CA PRO A 443 17.06 -24.21 1.36
C PRO A 443 16.90 -24.50 -0.13
N PHE A 444 15.90 -23.92 -0.80
CA PHE A 444 15.69 -24.08 -2.24
C PHE A 444 16.43 -23.06 -3.12
N GLN A 445 17.41 -22.32 -2.60
CA GLN A 445 18.13 -21.31 -3.38
C GLN A 445 18.92 -21.88 -4.59
N TRP A 446 19.27 -23.16 -4.54
CA TRP A 446 19.99 -23.88 -5.60
C TRP A 446 19.08 -24.54 -6.64
N GLU A 447 17.78 -24.61 -6.40
CA GLU A 447 16.83 -25.26 -7.29
C GLU A 447 16.60 -24.46 -8.57
N GLU A 448 16.27 -25.14 -9.67
CA GLU A 448 15.89 -24.45 -10.89
C GLU A 448 14.52 -23.78 -10.77
N HIS A 449 14.30 -22.78 -11.61
CA HIS A 449 12.97 -22.26 -11.86
C HIS A 449 12.33 -23.01 -13.02
N VAL A 450 11.16 -23.62 -12.80
CA VAL A 450 10.45 -24.36 -13.86
C VAL A 450 10.05 -23.42 -14.99
N LEU A 451 10.29 -23.83 -16.23
CA LEU A 451 9.99 -23.02 -17.41
C LEU A 451 8.48 -22.73 -17.57
N PRO A 452 8.10 -21.59 -18.18
CA PRO A 452 6.70 -21.19 -18.33
C PRO A 452 5.79 -22.23 -18.96
N GLU A 453 6.24 -22.95 -19.99
CA GLU A 453 5.45 -23.95 -20.71
C GLU A 453 5.01 -25.09 -19.78
N GLU A 454 5.94 -25.55 -18.93
CA GLU A 454 5.66 -26.61 -17.97
C GLU A 454 4.78 -26.09 -16.81
N LEU A 455 5.03 -24.89 -16.30
CA LEU A 455 4.14 -24.26 -15.31
C LEU A 455 2.71 -24.10 -15.84
N GLU A 456 2.55 -23.68 -17.10
CA GLU A 456 1.26 -23.60 -17.76
C GLU A 456 0.59 -24.98 -17.84
N ARG A 457 1.32 -26.03 -18.27
CA ARG A 457 0.80 -27.41 -18.29
C ARG A 457 0.24 -27.81 -16.93
N ARG A 458 1.00 -27.59 -15.85
CA ARG A 458 0.59 -27.94 -14.48
C ARG A 458 -0.62 -27.13 -14.00
N ILE A 459 -0.67 -25.83 -14.27
CA ILE A 459 -1.83 -24.98 -13.97
C ILE A 459 -3.09 -25.48 -14.71
N TYR A 460 -2.96 -25.78 -16.01
CA TYR A 460 -4.08 -26.27 -16.81
C TYR A 460 -4.53 -27.67 -16.40
N PHE A 461 -3.62 -28.52 -15.93
CA PHE A 461 -3.94 -29.83 -15.35
C PHE A 461 -4.95 -29.67 -14.19
N VAL A 462 -4.62 -28.83 -13.21
CA VAL A 462 -5.50 -28.59 -12.04
C VAL A 462 -6.80 -27.90 -12.45
N ARG A 463 -6.70 -26.84 -13.28
CA ARG A 463 -7.84 -26.01 -13.68
C ARG A 463 -8.88 -26.79 -14.49
N ASN A 464 -8.44 -27.65 -15.40
CA ASN A 464 -9.35 -28.39 -16.28
C ASN A 464 -10.20 -29.42 -15.53
N GLN A 465 -9.70 -29.94 -14.39
CA GLN A 465 -10.39 -30.93 -13.57
C GLN A 465 -11.33 -30.33 -12.50
N LEU A 466 -11.28 -29.01 -12.29
CA LEU A 466 -12.01 -28.31 -11.22
C LEU A 466 -13.05 -27.31 -11.74
N LYS A 467 -13.75 -27.67 -12.82
CA LYS A 467 -14.87 -26.88 -13.39
C LYS A 467 -16.17 -27.06 -12.59
N LEU A 468 -16.11 -26.85 -11.28
CA LEU A 468 -17.24 -27.01 -10.35
C LEU A 468 -17.87 -25.65 -10.00
N LYS A 469 -19.21 -25.60 -9.93
CA LYS A 469 -19.94 -24.38 -9.57
C LYS A 469 -19.61 -23.97 -8.13
N GLY A 470 -19.06 -22.78 -7.94
CA GLY A 470 -18.65 -22.29 -6.61
C GLY A 470 -17.17 -22.49 -6.30
N ILE A 471 -16.39 -23.06 -7.22
CA ILE A 471 -14.92 -22.97 -7.20
C ILE A 471 -14.48 -21.96 -8.25
N LYS A 472 -13.67 -20.97 -7.84
CA LYS A 472 -13.01 -20.02 -8.73
C LYS A 472 -11.50 -20.22 -8.62
N ILE A 473 -10.83 -20.49 -9.74
CA ILE A 473 -9.37 -20.61 -9.80
C ILE A 473 -8.79 -19.36 -10.44
N MET A 474 -7.76 -18.80 -9.81
CA MET A 474 -6.97 -17.67 -10.27
C MET A 474 -5.51 -18.11 -10.36
N HIS A 475 -4.80 -17.63 -11.37
CA HIS A 475 -3.35 -17.77 -11.48
C HIS A 475 -2.82 -16.53 -12.20
N ARG A 476 -1.55 -16.21 -11.96
CA ARG A 476 -0.83 -15.25 -12.80
C ARG A 476 -0.32 -15.98 -14.04
N ASP A 477 -0.07 -15.23 -15.10
CA ASP A 477 0.66 -15.76 -16.26
C ASP A 477 2.07 -16.21 -15.79
N PRO A 478 2.47 -17.48 -16.00
CA PRO A 478 3.77 -17.99 -15.58
C PRO A 478 4.96 -17.26 -16.19
N LYS A 479 4.80 -16.56 -17.32
CA LYS A 479 5.89 -15.80 -17.93
C LYS A 479 6.47 -14.72 -17.02
N PHE A 480 5.67 -14.15 -16.12
CA PHE A 480 6.18 -13.18 -15.14
C PHE A 480 7.23 -13.80 -14.21
N SER A 481 7.11 -15.09 -13.94
CA SER A 481 7.90 -15.78 -12.91
C SER A 481 9.39 -15.92 -13.28
N ILE A 482 9.73 -15.95 -14.58
CA ILE A 482 11.13 -16.10 -15.03
C ILE A 482 11.94 -14.83 -14.72
N TYR A 483 11.36 -13.65 -14.96
CA TYR A 483 12.04 -12.38 -14.71
C TYR A 483 12.14 -12.10 -13.21
N GLU A 484 11.12 -12.50 -12.44
CA GLU A 484 11.19 -12.46 -10.99
C GLU A 484 12.29 -13.38 -10.45
N SER A 485 12.41 -14.60 -10.99
CA SER A 485 13.48 -15.55 -10.61
C SER A 485 14.87 -15.04 -10.98
N LEU A 486 15.01 -14.46 -12.18
CA LEU A 486 16.23 -13.81 -12.64
C LEU A 486 16.65 -12.69 -11.69
N MET A 487 15.75 -11.78 -11.30
CA MET A 487 16.08 -10.70 -10.37
C MET A 487 16.27 -11.19 -8.93
N SER A 488 15.56 -12.24 -8.52
CA SER A 488 15.68 -12.83 -7.18
C SER A 488 17.05 -13.44 -6.94
N ARG A 489 17.60 -14.14 -7.95
CA ARG A 489 18.84 -14.92 -7.84
C ARG A 489 19.98 -14.41 -8.72
N GLY A 490 19.80 -13.30 -9.43
CA GLY A 490 20.80 -12.75 -10.33
C GLY A 490 21.98 -12.12 -9.60
N ASP A 491 23.06 -11.90 -10.36
CA ASP A 491 24.19 -11.05 -10.00
C ASP A 491 24.12 -9.72 -10.78
N ARG A 492 25.25 -9.02 -10.95
CA ARG A 492 25.30 -7.78 -11.73
C ARG A 492 24.95 -7.96 -13.21
N THR A 493 25.10 -9.15 -13.78
CA THR A 493 24.64 -9.46 -15.15
C THR A 493 23.12 -9.31 -15.25
N ALA A 494 22.39 -9.72 -14.20
CA ALA A 494 20.95 -9.45 -14.12
C ALA A 494 20.66 -7.94 -14.02
N GLY A 495 21.53 -7.18 -13.35
CA GLY A 495 21.47 -5.71 -13.33
C GLY A 495 21.65 -5.08 -14.72
N GLU A 496 22.57 -5.59 -15.54
CA GLU A 496 22.75 -5.15 -16.93
C GLU A 496 21.50 -5.41 -17.78
N ILE A 497 20.90 -6.60 -17.64
CA ILE A 497 19.64 -6.97 -18.32
C ILE A 497 18.50 -6.07 -17.85
N LEU A 498 18.38 -5.81 -16.54
CA LEU A 498 17.40 -4.88 -15.98
C LEU A 498 17.54 -3.49 -16.60
N TYR A 499 18.76 -2.96 -16.69
CA TYR A 499 19.02 -1.66 -17.31
C TYR A 499 18.60 -1.64 -18.78
N ALA A 500 18.95 -2.67 -19.55
CA ALA A 500 18.56 -2.79 -20.95
C ALA A 500 17.03 -2.93 -21.12
N ALA A 501 16.37 -3.73 -20.28
CA ALA A 501 14.92 -3.89 -20.30
C ALA A 501 14.21 -2.57 -20.01
N TRP A 502 14.67 -1.82 -18.99
CA TRP A 502 14.16 -0.48 -18.69
C TRP A 502 14.37 0.49 -19.86
N LYS A 503 15.54 0.48 -20.50
CA LYS A 503 15.80 1.27 -21.72
C LYS A 503 14.88 0.90 -22.88
N ASN A 504 14.52 -0.37 -23.01
CA ASN A 504 13.55 -0.86 -24.00
C ASN A 504 12.10 -0.52 -23.64
N GLY A 505 11.83 -0.07 -22.41
CA GLY A 505 10.54 0.44 -21.98
C GLY A 505 9.91 -0.29 -20.80
N ALA A 506 10.58 -1.28 -20.20
CA ALA A 506 10.08 -1.97 -19.01
C ALA A 506 9.89 -0.99 -17.84
N ARG A 507 8.69 -0.99 -17.26
CA ARG A 507 8.26 -0.17 -16.12
C ARG A 507 6.92 -0.71 -15.62
N PHE A 508 6.67 -0.62 -14.32
CA PHE A 508 5.49 -1.20 -13.68
C PHE A 508 5.29 -2.69 -14.02
N ASP A 509 6.37 -3.47 -14.11
CA ASP A 509 6.35 -4.89 -14.52
C ASP A 509 5.54 -5.81 -13.58
N ALA A 510 5.24 -5.33 -12.37
CA ALA A 510 4.32 -5.99 -11.45
C ALA A 510 2.85 -5.99 -11.94
N TRP A 511 2.48 -5.08 -12.85
CA TRP A 511 1.12 -4.89 -13.36
C TRP A 511 0.94 -5.55 -14.72
N THR A 512 -0.09 -6.39 -14.86
CA THR A 512 -0.33 -7.15 -16.09
C THR A 512 -0.50 -6.27 -17.32
N GLU A 513 -1.10 -5.09 -17.15
CA GLU A 513 -1.37 -4.14 -18.23
C GLU A 513 -0.13 -3.36 -18.73
N PHE A 514 0.96 -3.33 -17.95
CA PHE A 514 2.20 -2.60 -18.30
C PHE A 514 3.40 -3.50 -18.54
N PHE A 515 3.28 -4.78 -18.17
CA PHE A 515 4.35 -5.74 -18.36
C PHE A 515 4.68 -5.93 -19.84
N ASP A 516 5.91 -5.55 -20.20
CA ASP A 516 6.42 -5.64 -21.56
C ASP A 516 7.41 -6.80 -21.67
N GLN A 517 6.89 -7.97 -22.00
CA GLN A 517 7.71 -9.18 -22.18
C GLN A 517 8.81 -8.97 -23.25
N LYS A 518 8.48 -8.24 -24.33
CA LYS A 518 9.41 -8.03 -25.44
C LYS A 518 10.62 -7.22 -24.98
N ALA A 519 10.41 -6.19 -24.16
CA ALA A 519 11.50 -5.38 -23.62
C ALA A 519 12.54 -6.22 -22.86
N TRP A 520 12.08 -7.21 -22.08
CA TRP A 520 12.94 -8.14 -21.36
C TRP A 520 13.60 -9.18 -22.27
N ASP A 521 12.86 -9.78 -23.19
CA ASP A 521 13.39 -10.79 -24.12
C ASP A 521 14.47 -10.20 -25.03
N ASP A 522 14.27 -8.97 -25.52
CA ASP A 522 15.26 -8.21 -26.28
C ASP A 522 16.51 -7.91 -25.43
N ALA A 523 16.33 -7.57 -24.15
CA ALA A 523 17.43 -7.26 -23.23
C ALA A 523 18.29 -8.49 -22.93
N ILE A 524 17.65 -9.64 -22.67
CA ILE A 524 18.34 -10.92 -22.47
C ILE A 524 19.10 -11.30 -23.73
N THR A 525 18.44 -11.27 -24.89
CA THR A 525 19.07 -11.60 -26.18
C THR A 525 20.26 -10.70 -26.47
N GLY A 526 20.12 -9.39 -26.23
CA GLY A 526 21.19 -8.41 -26.42
C GLY A 526 22.38 -8.58 -25.47
N SER A 527 22.17 -9.16 -24.29
CA SER A 527 23.25 -9.47 -23.34
C SER A 527 24.11 -10.67 -23.75
N GLY A 528 23.63 -11.50 -24.69
CA GLY A 528 24.28 -12.75 -25.08
C GLY A 528 24.09 -13.90 -24.09
N ASN A 529 23.35 -13.69 -22.99
CA ASN A 529 23.01 -14.72 -22.02
C ASN A 529 21.77 -15.52 -22.45
N LYS A 530 21.66 -16.76 -21.95
CA LYS A 530 20.45 -17.58 -22.11
C LYS A 530 19.68 -17.60 -20.80
N ILE A 531 18.39 -17.29 -20.86
CA ILE A 531 17.55 -17.18 -19.66
C ILE A 531 17.51 -18.50 -18.88
N GLU A 532 17.47 -19.63 -19.59
CA GLU A 532 17.42 -20.98 -19.00
C GLU A 532 18.66 -21.29 -18.16
N GLU A 533 19.83 -20.80 -18.56
CA GLU A 533 21.07 -20.96 -17.80
C GLU A 533 21.06 -20.08 -16.54
N MET A 534 20.51 -18.86 -16.64
CA MET A 534 20.47 -17.90 -15.52
C MET A 534 19.49 -18.29 -14.40
N ILE A 535 18.37 -18.92 -14.77
CA ILE A 535 17.32 -19.38 -13.84
C ILE A 535 17.42 -20.89 -13.55
N GLY A 536 18.41 -21.58 -14.09
CA GLY A 536 18.63 -23.00 -13.89
C GLY A 536 19.05 -23.38 -12.47
N ALA A 537 19.25 -24.68 -12.27
CA ALA A 537 19.79 -25.22 -11.03
C ALA A 537 21.25 -24.78 -10.85
N ARG A 538 21.66 -24.58 -9.59
CA ARG A 538 23.03 -24.19 -9.22
C ARG A 538 23.71 -25.31 -8.48
N ASP A 539 25.02 -25.44 -8.66
CA ASP A 539 25.82 -26.32 -7.82
C ASP A 539 25.71 -25.87 -6.36
N ARG A 540 25.35 -26.82 -5.48
CA ARG A 540 25.20 -26.59 -4.05
C ARG A 540 26.48 -26.01 -3.47
N HIS A 541 27.65 -26.42 -3.95
CA HIS A 541 28.95 -25.97 -3.45
C HIS A 541 29.51 -24.72 -4.14
N SER A 542 28.80 -24.18 -5.14
CA SER A 542 29.20 -22.93 -5.78
C SER A 542 29.00 -21.73 -4.86
N THR A 543 29.86 -20.73 -5.01
CA THR A 543 29.65 -19.42 -4.37
C THR A 543 28.51 -18.71 -5.08
N LEU A 544 27.47 -18.35 -4.34
CA LEU A 544 26.30 -17.65 -4.87
C LEU A 544 26.54 -16.12 -4.82
N PRO A 545 25.82 -15.33 -5.64
CA PRO A 545 25.97 -13.87 -5.68
C PRO A 545 25.80 -13.20 -4.31
N TRP A 546 24.96 -13.76 -3.43
CA TRP A 546 24.72 -13.25 -2.06
C TRP A 546 25.51 -13.97 -0.97
N SER A 547 26.43 -14.90 -1.30
CA SER A 547 27.22 -15.66 -0.32
C SER A 547 28.20 -14.80 0.52
N PHE A 548 28.26 -13.49 0.30
CA PHE A 548 28.99 -12.55 1.15
C PHE A 548 28.13 -11.98 2.29
N ILE A 549 26.84 -12.30 2.35
CA ILE A 549 25.89 -11.86 3.37
C ILE A 549 25.67 -13.00 4.37
N ASN A 550 25.94 -12.73 5.64
CA ASN A 550 25.64 -13.64 6.74
C ASN A 550 24.30 -13.26 7.40
N THR A 551 23.28 -14.08 7.18
CA THR A 551 21.97 -13.92 7.84
C THR A 551 21.95 -14.42 9.28
N GLY A 552 23.03 -15.09 9.72
CA GLY A 552 23.13 -15.87 10.94
C GLY A 552 22.64 -17.31 10.77
N VAL A 553 21.95 -17.65 9.67
CA VAL A 553 21.62 -19.04 9.36
C VAL A 553 22.79 -19.66 8.60
N ASP A 554 23.34 -20.75 9.13
CA ASP A 554 24.48 -21.44 8.52
C ASP A 554 24.12 -22.01 7.15
N GLU A 555 25.02 -21.86 6.18
CA GLU A 555 24.81 -22.40 4.84
C GLU A 555 24.73 -23.93 4.85
N ASP A 556 25.48 -24.59 5.74
CA ASP A 556 25.41 -26.03 5.96
C ASP A 556 24.03 -26.46 6.45
N PHE A 557 23.39 -25.68 7.33
CA PHE A 557 22.00 -25.93 7.73
C PHE A 557 21.03 -25.84 6.54
N LEU A 558 21.23 -24.90 5.63
CA LEU A 558 20.41 -24.81 4.41
C LEU A 558 20.59 -26.02 3.50
N ARG A 559 21.81 -26.57 3.40
CA ARG A 559 22.10 -27.81 2.66
C ARG A 559 21.44 -29.02 3.32
N GLU A 560 21.56 -29.15 4.63
CA GLU A 560 20.90 -30.22 5.39
C GLU A 560 19.37 -30.18 5.22
N GLU A 561 18.75 -29.00 5.25
CA GLU A 561 17.32 -28.87 4.99
C GLU A 561 16.95 -29.25 3.55
N MET A 562 17.82 -28.98 2.57
CA MET A 562 17.64 -29.44 1.20
C MET A 562 17.69 -30.98 1.12
N GLU A 563 18.66 -31.62 1.77
CA GLU A 563 18.77 -33.09 1.82
C GLU A 563 17.54 -33.74 2.49
N LYS A 564 17.02 -33.13 3.55
CA LYS A 564 15.77 -33.57 4.17
C LYS A 564 14.58 -33.40 3.24
N ALA A 565 14.54 -32.33 2.44
CA ALA A 565 13.49 -32.13 1.45
C ALA A 565 13.44 -33.27 0.43
N GLU A 566 14.60 -33.71 -0.07
CA GLU A 566 14.71 -34.83 -1.01
C GLU A 566 14.20 -36.15 -0.43
N LYS A 567 14.33 -36.33 0.89
CA LYS A 567 13.85 -37.51 1.63
C LYS A 567 12.40 -37.37 2.12
N GLY A 568 11.80 -36.19 2.02
CA GLY A 568 10.49 -35.89 2.62
C GLY A 568 10.51 -35.86 4.15
N GLU A 569 11.68 -35.62 4.76
CA GLU A 569 11.82 -35.50 6.21
C GLU A 569 11.46 -34.08 6.65
N THR A 570 10.73 -33.93 7.77
CA THR A 570 10.32 -32.63 8.30
C THR A 570 11.25 -32.13 9.40
N THR A 571 11.23 -30.82 9.61
CA THR A 571 11.92 -30.14 10.70
C THR A 571 10.90 -29.38 11.54
N GLU A 572 10.94 -29.58 12.85
CA GLU A 572 9.98 -29.00 13.80
C GLU A 572 10.15 -27.47 13.94
N ASP A 573 9.13 -26.82 14.52
CA ASP A 573 9.16 -25.39 14.82
C ASP A 573 10.25 -25.07 15.86
N CYS A 574 11.11 -24.11 15.54
CA CYS A 574 12.26 -23.77 16.39
C CYS A 574 11.92 -23.18 17.76
N ARG A 575 10.65 -22.85 18.01
CA ARG A 575 10.15 -22.41 19.33
C ARG A 575 9.85 -23.59 20.26
N VAL A 576 9.57 -24.76 19.69
CA VAL A 576 9.37 -26.01 20.44
C VAL A 576 10.72 -26.69 20.65
N HIS A 577 11.46 -26.92 19.57
CA HIS A 577 12.77 -27.55 19.59
C HIS A 577 13.77 -26.82 18.71
N CYS A 578 14.90 -26.40 19.25
CA CYS A 578 15.92 -25.67 18.48
C CYS A 578 16.57 -26.57 17.43
N SER A 579 16.47 -26.19 16.15
CA SER A 579 17.09 -26.91 15.03
C SER A 579 18.57 -26.54 14.79
N THR A 580 19.20 -25.84 15.73
CA THR A 580 20.64 -25.47 15.73
C THR A 580 21.14 -24.85 14.42
N CYS A 581 20.35 -23.96 13.79
CA CYS A 581 20.70 -23.32 12.51
C CYS A 581 21.85 -22.28 12.56
N GLY A 582 22.61 -22.18 13.66
CA GLY A 582 23.69 -21.20 13.84
C GLY A 582 23.28 -19.82 14.35
N LEU A 583 22.01 -19.45 14.19
CA LEU A 583 21.55 -18.07 14.38
C LEU A 583 21.53 -17.54 15.83
N CYS A 584 20.96 -18.32 16.74
CA CYS A 584 20.68 -17.84 18.09
C CYS A 584 21.96 -17.81 18.94
N ASN A 585 22.25 -16.66 19.57
CA ASN A 585 23.38 -16.46 20.47
C ASN A 585 22.94 -15.70 21.75
N ALA A 586 23.88 -15.13 22.51
CA ALA A 586 23.58 -14.40 23.74
C ALA A 586 22.70 -13.15 23.51
N ASP A 587 22.91 -12.46 22.38
CA ASP A 587 22.29 -11.16 22.06
C ASP A 587 21.04 -11.30 21.18
N VAL A 588 21.01 -12.31 20.31
CA VAL A 588 19.93 -12.55 19.34
C VAL A 588 19.35 -13.94 19.57
N LYS A 589 18.10 -14.01 20.03
CA LYS A 589 17.38 -15.27 20.26
C LYS A 589 15.87 -15.08 20.12
N ASN A 590 15.12 -16.18 20.14
CA ASN A 590 13.67 -16.11 20.19
C ASN A 590 13.23 -15.34 21.44
N LEU A 591 12.41 -14.30 21.25
CA LEU A 591 11.76 -13.54 22.30
C LEU A 591 10.26 -13.82 22.22
N ILE A 592 9.76 -14.56 23.22
CA ILE A 592 8.36 -14.93 23.34
C ILE A 592 7.72 -14.02 24.39
N ALA A 593 6.55 -13.46 24.07
CA ALA A 593 5.86 -12.54 24.95
C ALA A 593 5.43 -13.25 26.23
N LYS A 594 5.61 -12.59 27.37
CA LYS A 594 5.30 -13.19 28.67
C LYS A 594 3.81 -13.22 28.92
N GLU A 595 3.37 -14.23 29.65
CA GLU A 595 1.98 -14.30 30.10
C GLU A 595 1.68 -13.12 31.03
N THR A 596 0.98 -12.13 30.49
CA THR A 596 0.63 -10.92 31.22
C THR A 596 -0.86 -10.94 31.44
N VAL A 597 -1.28 -11.20 32.68
CA VAL A 597 -2.70 -11.12 33.06
C VAL A 597 -3.11 -9.65 32.99
N TYR A 598 -3.69 -9.24 31.86
CA TYR A 598 -4.32 -7.94 31.74
C TYR A 598 -5.53 -7.92 32.67
N LYS A 599 -5.39 -7.27 33.83
CA LYS A 599 -6.54 -7.00 34.71
C LYS A 599 -7.48 -6.10 33.94
N LYS A 600 -8.63 -6.66 33.51
CA LYS A 600 -9.76 -5.91 32.97
C LYS A 600 -9.92 -4.62 33.78
N SER A 601 -9.70 -3.48 33.14
CA SER A 601 -10.35 -2.25 33.60
C SER A 601 -11.84 -2.51 33.43
N THR A 602 -12.49 -2.92 34.51
CA THR A 602 -13.95 -3.01 34.58
C THR A 602 -14.49 -1.59 34.66
N THR A 603 -14.37 -0.82 33.58
CA THR A 603 -15.40 0.15 33.28
C THR A 603 -16.63 -0.68 32.93
N SER A 604 -17.55 -0.76 33.89
CA SER A 604 -18.85 -1.39 33.74
C SER A 604 -19.50 -0.83 32.49
N ILE A 605 -19.50 -1.63 31.43
CA ILE A 605 -20.22 -1.35 30.19
C ILE A 605 -21.69 -1.29 30.60
N LYS A 606 -22.24 -0.07 30.74
CA LYS A 606 -23.69 0.08 30.67
C LYS A 606 -24.10 -0.58 29.36
N LYS A 607 -24.84 -1.69 29.45
CA LYS A 607 -25.53 -2.28 28.31
C LYS A 607 -26.51 -1.23 27.78
N GLU A 608 -26.08 -0.35 26.88
CA GLU A 608 -27.03 0.33 26.03
C GLU A 608 -27.65 -0.74 25.12
N ASN A 609 -28.97 -0.89 25.21
CA ASN A 609 -29.75 -1.78 24.38
C ASN A 609 -29.47 -1.47 22.90
N LYS A 610 -28.74 -2.37 22.23
CA LYS A 610 -28.29 -2.22 20.84
C LYS A 610 -29.40 -2.25 19.77
N ASN A 611 -30.68 -2.19 20.15
CA ASN A 611 -31.79 -2.36 19.22
C ASN A 611 -32.74 -1.17 19.07
N GLU A 612 -32.54 -0.05 19.76
CA GLU A 612 -33.33 1.16 19.50
C GLU A 612 -32.40 2.32 19.14
N GLN A 613 -32.32 2.63 17.84
CA GLN A 613 -31.79 3.93 17.45
C GLN A 613 -32.62 4.99 18.18
N PRO A 614 -32.00 6.05 18.74
CA PRO A 614 -32.77 7.02 19.48
C PRO A 614 -33.87 7.60 18.58
N ILE A 615 -35.09 7.69 19.13
CA ILE A 615 -36.25 8.27 18.44
C ILE A 615 -35.92 9.71 18.02
N ILE A 616 -35.11 10.39 18.84
CA ILE A 616 -34.56 11.72 18.59
C ILE A 616 -33.19 11.59 17.93
N TYR A 617 -32.94 12.39 16.89
CA TYR A 617 -31.61 12.59 16.31
C TYR A 617 -31.35 14.08 16.07
N TYR A 618 -30.11 14.40 15.75
CA TYR A 618 -29.66 15.73 15.43
C TYR A 618 -29.12 15.77 14.00
N THR A 619 -29.36 16.88 13.31
CA THR A 619 -28.76 17.17 12.01
C THR A 619 -27.80 18.33 12.21
N LEU A 620 -26.50 18.05 12.12
CA LEU A 620 -25.44 19.03 12.03
C LEU A 620 -25.32 19.46 10.57
N ARG A 621 -25.52 20.74 10.28
CA ARG A 621 -25.21 21.34 8.97
C ARG A 621 -24.01 22.26 9.15
N PHE A 622 -23.02 22.18 8.27
CA PHE A 622 -21.90 23.11 8.29
C PHE A 622 -21.56 23.58 6.89
N GLU A 623 -20.97 24.78 6.83
CA GLU A 623 -20.40 25.35 5.61
C GLU A 623 -18.90 25.18 5.61
N TYR A 624 -18.34 24.80 4.46
CA TYR A 624 -16.91 24.53 4.31
C TYR A 624 -16.34 25.08 3.00
N GLU A 625 -15.04 25.30 3.03
CA GLU A 625 -14.21 25.49 1.84
C GLU A 625 -13.33 24.27 1.58
N LYS A 626 -13.00 24.07 0.30
CA LYS A 626 -12.09 23.04 -0.21
C LYS A 626 -11.22 23.68 -1.29
N ASN A 627 -9.99 24.04 -0.92
CA ASN A 627 -9.07 24.83 -1.73
C ASN A 627 -7.68 24.20 -1.79
N GLY A 628 -6.80 24.76 -2.62
CA GLY A 628 -5.40 24.36 -2.70
C GLY A 628 -5.26 22.91 -3.18
N MET A 629 -4.37 22.11 -2.58
CA MET A 629 -4.17 20.72 -3.00
C MET A 629 -5.40 19.84 -2.77
N MET A 630 -6.29 20.20 -1.84
CA MET A 630 -7.51 19.46 -1.56
C MET A 630 -8.53 19.51 -2.70
N ARG A 631 -8.41 20.44 -3.65
CA ARG A 631 -9.29 20.44 -4.84
C ARG A 631 -9.11 19.21 -5.75
N TYR A 632 -7.97 18.52 -5.64
CA TYR A 632 -7.62 17.34 -6.45
C TYR A 632 -8.02 16.00 -5.83
N ILE A 633 -8.55 15.97 -4.61
CA ILE A 633 -9.17 14.75 -4.08
C ILE A 633 -10.61 14.61 -4.59
N SER A 634 -11.02 13.38 -4.89
CA SER A 634 -12.36 13.09 -5.39
C SER A 634 -13.42 13.32 -4.31
N HIS A 635 -14.68 13.43 -4.73
CA HIS A 635 -15.79 13.53 -3.77
C HIS A 635 -15.86 12.31 -2.84
N HIS A 636 -15.62 11.10 -3.34
CA HIS A 636 -15.65 9.89 -2.52
C HIS A 636 -14.53 9.89 -1.47
N ASP A 637 -13.33 10.32 -1.86
CA ASP A 637 -12.19 10.43 -0.95
C ASP A 637 -12.44 11.49 0.13
N PHE A 638 -13.01 12.63 -0.25
CA PHE A 638 -13.40 13.68 0.70
C PHE A 638 -14.42 13.17 1.73
N MET A 639 -15.44 12.44 1.29
CA MET A 639 -16.43 11.85 2.22
C MET A 639 -15.79 10.85 3.19
N ARG A 640 -14.77 10.08 2.74
CA ARG A 640 -13.99 9.20 3.64
C ARG A 640 -13.20 10.02 4.66
N VAL A 641 -12.53 11.09 4.23
CA VAL A 641 -11.79 11.99 5.14
C VAL A 641 -12.71 12.55 6.22
N ILE A 642 -13.89 13.08 5.86
CA ILE A 642 -14.87 13.56 6.84
C ILE A 642 -15.31 12.46 7.80
N TYR A 643 -15.54 11.24 7.30
CA TYR A 643 -15.91 10.14 8.18
C TYR A 643 -14.79 9.79 9.18
N ARG A 644 -13.53 9.76 8.73
CA ARG A 644 -12.37 9.53 9.60
C ARG A 644 -12.24 10.62 10.67
N VAL A 645 -12.39 11.89 10.28
CA VAL A 645 -12.38 13.01 11.22
C VAL A 645 -13.47 12.84 12.28
N CYS A 646 -14.68 12.45 11.88
CA CYS A 646 -15.76 12.17 12.84
C CYS A 646 -15.42 11.02 13.79
N ASN A 647 -14.73 9.98 13.32
CA ASN A 647 -14.25 8.88 14.16
C ASN A 647 -13.15 9.34 15.13
N ILE A 648 -12.19 10.17 14.68
CA ILE A 648 -11.14 10.77 15.52
C ILE A 648 -11.78 11.59 16.65
N LEU A 649 -12.80 12.38 16.32
CA LEU A 649 -13.56 13.18 17.29
C LEU A 649 -14.54 12.35 18.15
N LYS A 650 -14.65 11.04 17.91
CA LYS A 650 -15.60 10.13 18.58
C LYS A 650 -17.06 10.59 18.51
N TRP A 651 -17.45 11.16 17.37
CA TRP A 651 -18.80 11.70 17.19
C TRP A 651 -19.86 10.60 17.13
N PRO A 652 -21.07 10.83 17.67
CA PRO A 652 -22.13 9.83 17.77
C PRO A 652 -22.89 9.67 16.45
N LEU A 653 -22.21 9.22 15.39
CA LEU A 653 -22.77 9.12 14.04
C LEU A 653 -23.98 8.19 13.97
N ARG A 654 -25.02 8.63 13.25
CA ARG A 654 -26.17 7.79 12.93
C ARG A 654 -25.92 7.04 11.62
N PHE A 655 -26.20 5.74 11.61
CA PHE A 655 -25.95 4.89 10.44
C PHE A 655 -27.24 4.41 9.76
N THR A 656 -27.14 4.05 8.48
CA THR A 656 -28.21 3.38 7.71
C THR A 656 -28.62 2.03 8.31
N SER A 657 -29.81 1.56 7.94
CA SER A 657 -30.30 0.20 8.20
C SER A 657 -29.78 -0.77 7.13
N GLY A 658 -29.57 -2.05 7.50
CA GLY A 658 -29.08 -3.10 6.60
C GLY A 658 -27.72 -3.68 7.00
N TYR A 659 -27.26 -4.69 6.24
CA TYR A 659 -26.01 -5.42 6.52
C TYR A 659 -24.75 -4.52 6.44
N ASN A 660 -24.72 -3.57 5.51
CA ASN A 660 -23.65 -2.57 5.36
C ASN A 660 -24.12 -1.20 5.88
N ARG A 661 -23.98 -1.00 7.19
CA ARG A 661 -24.30 0.28 7.85
C ARG A 661 -23.29 1.35 7.41
N ARG A 662 -23.77 2.43 6.80
CA ARG A 662 -22.97 3.60 6.42
C ARG A 662 -23.35 4.80 7.28
N PRO A 663 -22.42 5.66 7.67
CA PRO A 663 -22.76 6.89 8.37
C PRO A 663 -23.64 7.74 7.46
N ARG A 664 -24.63 8.41 8.05
CA ARG A 664 -25.52 9.33 7.32
C ARG A 664 -24.84 10.70 7.22
N ILE A 665 -23.99 10.82 6.23
CA ILE A 665 -23.32 12.06 5.83
C ILE A 665 -23.82 12.39 4.42
N ALA A 666 -24.26 13.62 4.20
CA ALA A 666 -24.79 14.07 2.92
C ALA A 666 -24.19 15.43 2.56
N ALA A 667 -23.54 15.52 1.41
CA ALA A 667 -23.09 16.79 0.84
C ALA A 667 -24.11 17.33 -0.16
N GLY A 668 -23.90 18.57 -0.60
CA GLY A 668 -24.53 19.10 -1.82
C GLY A 668 -24.06 18.41 -3.10
N TYR A 669 -24.23 19.09 -4.24
CA TYR A 669 -23.72 18.58 -5.52
C TYR A 669 -22.19 18.44 -5.46
N PRO A 670 -21.60 17.33 -5.97
CA PRO A 670 -20.16 17.15 -5.94
C PRO A 670 -19.40 18.31 -6.57
N ILE A 671 -18.33 18.77 -5.91
CA ILE A 671 -17.39 19.75 -6.48
C ILE A 671 -16.62 19.04 -7.61
N PRO A 672 -16.57 19.58 -8.84
CA PRO A 672 -15.74 19.02 -9.89
C PRO A 672 -14.27 18.95 -9.48
N MET A 673 -13.55 17.93 -9.94
CA MET A 673 -12.13 17.77 -9.63
C MET A 673 -11.32 18.95 -10.18
N GLY A 674 -10.39 19.48 -9.38
CA GLY A 674 -9.58 20.64 -9.78
C GLY A 674 -10.21 21.99 -9.45
N PHE A 675 -11.41 22.03 -8.88
CA PHE A 675 -12.12 23.27 -8.54
C PHE A 675 -11.95 23.64 -7.08
N ASP A 676 -11.54 24.88 -6.84
CA ASP A 676 -11.67 25.53 -5.53
C ASP A 676 -13.15 25.76 -5.20
N ALA A 677 -13.52 25.73 -3.93
CA ALA A 677 -14.91 25.95 -3.51
C ALA A 677 -14.93 26.57 -2.11
N GLY A 678 -15.65 27.67 -1.94
CA GLY A 678 -15.64 28.45 -0.69
C GLY A 678 -16.92 28.40 0.15
N ASN A 679 -18.06 28.00 -0.43
CA ASN A 679 -19.38 28.09 0.22
C ASN A 679 -20.17 26.80 0.02
N GLU A 680 -19.60 25.68 0.49
CA GLU A 680 -20.19 24.36 0.34
C GLU A 680 -20.87 23.89 1.61
N THR A 681 -21.92 23.09 1.48
CA THR A 681 -22.69 22.64 2.63
C THR A 681 -22.67 21.12 2.77
N MET A 682 -22.57 20.65 4.01
CA MET A 682 -22.67 19.24 4.36
C MET A 682 -23.54 19.04 5.61
N ASP A 683 -24.32 17.96 5.59
CA ASP A 683 -25.11 17.47 6.71
C ASP A 683 -24.49 16.18 7.29
N ILE A 684 -24.39 16.10 8.60
CA ILE A 684 -24.08 14.89 9.36
C ILE A 684 -25.23 14.60 10.32
N ILE A 685 -25.77 13.37 10.25
CA ILE A 685 -26.81 12.93 11.17
C ILE A 685 -26.18 12.25 12.38
N LEU A 686 -26.54 12.74 13.57
CA LEU A 686 -25.98 12.32 14.85
C LEU A 686 -27.09 11.76 15.77
N ASN A 687 -26.75 10.77 16.57
CA ASN A 687 -27.63 10.22 17.61
C ASN A 687 -27.75 11.16 18.81
N TYR A 688 -26.70 11.93 19.11
CA TYR A 688 -26.65 12.89 20.21
C TYR A 688 -26.06 14.23 19.74
N ASN A 689 -26.34 15.30 20.49
CA ASN A 689 -25.79 16.61 20.21
C ASN A 689 -24.26 16.63 20.47
N VAL A 690 -23.53 17.46 19.73
CA VAL A 690 -22.07 17.67 19.89
C VAL A 690 -21.79 19.13 20.23
N LYS A 691 -20.69 19.39 20.93
CA LYS A 691 -20.25 20.74 21.31
C LYS A 691 -19.25 21.27 20.31
N ASP A 692 -19.34 22.57 20.02
CA ASP A 692 -18.37 23.34 19.23
C ASP A 692 -17.92 22.63 17.94
N PRO A 693 -18.87 22.20 17.07
CA PRO A 693 -18.55 21.36 15.92
C PRO A 693 -17.61 22.02 14.92
N LYS A 694 -17.64 23.35 14.78
CA LYS A 694 -16.76 24.09 13.89
C LYS A 694 -15.30 24.01 14.36
N GLU A 695 -15.04 24.36 15.61
CA GLU A 695 -13.70 24.42 16.19
C GLU A 695 -13.08 23.02 16.25
N THR A 696 -13.87 22.03 16.64
CA THR A 696 -13.41 20.63 16.74
C THR A 696 -13.12 20.00 15.38
N LEU A 697 -13.92 20.27 14.34
CA LEU A 697 -13.60 19.84 12.97
C LEU A 697 -12.32 20.49 12.45
N ASN A 698 -12.20 21.81 12.58
CA ASN A 698 -11.03 22.56 12.09
C ASN A 698 -9.72 22.16 12.79
N ALA A 699 -9.77 21.61 14.01
CA ALA A 699 -8.59 21.13 14.71
C ALA A 699 -8.00 19.83 14.13
N VAL A 700 -8.73 19.10 13.29
CA VAL A 700 -8.34 17.79 12.77
C VAL A 700 -8.29 17.75 11.24
N LEU A 701 -9.08 18.60 10.57
CA LEU A 701 -9.13 18.65 9.11
C LEU A 701 -7.76 18.99 8.51
N PRO A 702 -7.41 18.38 7.36
CA PRO A 702 -6.16 18.69 6.67
C PRO A 702 -6.18 20.11 6.08
N GLU A 703 -4.98 20.67 5.86
CA GLU A 703 -4.82 21.96 5.22
C GLU A 703 -5.51 22.00 3.86
N GLY A 704 -6.23 23.09 3.58
CA GLY A 704 -7.05 23.25 2.38
C GLY A 704 -8.52 22.86 2.59
N ILE A 705 -8.92 22.40 3.78
CA ILE A 705 -10.31 22.25 4.19
C ILE A 705 -10.56 23.07 5.44
N LYS A 706 -11.60 23.91 5.43
CA LYS A 706 -11.95 24.72 6.60
C LYS A 706 -13.45 24.85 6.73
N ILE A 707 -13.93 24.77 7.97
CA ILE A 707 -15.32 24.96 8.36
C ILE A 707 -15.54 26.42 8.76
N HIS A 708 -16.48 27.09 8.10
CA HIS A 708 -16.79 28.50 8.36
C HIS A 708 -17.89 28.67 9.40
N SER A 709 -18.94 27.86 9.30
CA SER A 709 -20.13 27.90 10.15
C SER A 709 -20.62 26.47 10.40
N ALA A 710 -21.28 26.22 11.53
CA ALA A 710 -21.81 24.91 11.88
C ALA A 710 -23.02 25.05 12.82
N ASP A 711 -24.18 24.55 12.39
CA ASP A 711 -25.44 24.65 13.11
C ASP A 711 -26.07 23.28 13.32
N ILE A 712 -26.44 22.98 14.56
CA ILE A 712 -27.08 21.71 14.92
C ILE A 712 -28.53 21.92 15.30
N ILE A 713 -29.44 21.15 14.69
CA ILE A 713 -30.85 21.13 15.08
C ILE A 713 -31.28 19.73 15.51
N LYS A 714 -32.32 19.67 16.32
CA LYS A 714 -33.03 18.43 16.63
C LYS A 714 -33.98 18.08 15.47
N GLY A 715 -33.87 16.86 14.94
CA GLY A 715 -34.71 16.38 13.84
C GLY A 715 -34.08 16.58 12.45
N LYS A 716 -34.92 16.57 11.41
CA LYS A 716 -34.53 16.57 10.00
C LYS A 716 -34.37 17.98 9.45
N ARG A 717 -33.35 18.21 8.62
CA ARG A 717 -33.27 19.36 7.72
C ARG A 717 -33.74 19.00 6.30
N PRO A 718 -34.21 19.99 5.52
CA PRO A 718 -34.41 19.81 4.09
C PRO A 718 -33.11 19.35 3.39
N SER A 719 -33.23 18.48 2.38
CA SER A 719 -32.07 17.91 1.69
C SER A 719 -31.26 19.00 0.98
N ILE A 720 -29.94 19.05 1.21
CA ILE A 720 -29.04 20.03 0.55
C ILE A 720 -29.22 19.98 -0.96
N MET A 721 -29.08 18.79 -1.57
CA MET A 721 -29.23 18.62 -3.02
C MET A 721 -30.65 18.92 -3.51
N GLY A 722 -31.68 18.56 -2.72
CA GLY A 722 -33.08 18.77 -3.10
C GLY A 722 -33.48 20.25 -3.10
N HIS A 723 -32.76 21.07 -2.33
CA HIS A 723 -33.01 22.50 -2.18
C HIS A 723 -31.96 23.37 -2.88
N THR A 724 -30.90 22.78 -3.46
CA THR A 724 -29.97 23.53 -4.31
C THR A 724 -30.72 23.99 -5.56
N SER A 725 -30.68 25.29 -5.82
CA SER A 725 -31.36 25.92 -6.95
C SER A 725 -30.39 26.36 -8.05
N GLU A 726 -29.19 26.79 -7.67
CA GLU A 726 -28.22 27.36 -8.59
C GLU A 726 -26.79 26.93 -8.22
N LEU A 727 -25.94 26.77 -9.23
CA LEU A 727 -24.51 26.48 -9.10
C LEU A 727 -23.74 27.45 -10.00
N PHE A 728 -22.87 28.27 -9.41
CA PHE A 728 -22.08 29.25 -10.15
C PHE A 728 -20.61 28.85 -10.21
N TYR A 729 -20.09 28.72 -11.43
CA TYR A 729 -18.73 28.33 -11.72
C TYR A 729 -17.97 29.47 -12.39
N ILE A 730 -16.71 29.64 -11.99
CA ILE A 730 -15.74 30.50 -12.67
C ILE A 730 -14.59 29.62 -13.15
N PHE A 731 -14.15 29.85 -14.38
CA PHE A 731 -12.97 29.27 -14.98
C PHE A 731 -11.95 30.40 -15.12
N HIS A 732 -10.97 30.45 -14.23
CA HIS A 732 -9.88 31.43 -14.25
C HIS A 732 -8.86 30.99 -15.30
N LEU A 733 -8.85 31.67 -16.45
CA LEU A 733 -8.03 31.34 -17.61
C LEU A 733 -6.61 31.87 -17.40
N MET A 734 -5.62 31.01 -17.61
CA MET A 734 -4.21 31.32 -17.35
C MET A 734 -3.58 32.09 -18.51
N GLU A 735 -4.22 32.04 -19.68
CA GLU A 735 -3.86 32.77 -20.89
C GLU A 735 -5.01 33.67 -21.32
N LYS A 736 -4.69 34.74 -22.04
CA LYS A 736 -5.72 35.62 -22.61
C LYS A 736 -6.46 34.90 -23.73
N VAL A 737 -7.79 35.00 -23.72
CA VAL A 737 -8.64 34.50 -24.79
C VAL A 737 -9.25 35.63 -25.62
N ASP A 738 -9.58 35.32 -26.87
CA ASP A 738 -10.35 36.22 -27.72
C ASP A 738 -11.81 36.27 -27.25
N VAL A 739 -12.11 37.33 -26.49
CA VAL A 739 -13.42 37.53 -25.87
C VAL A 739 -14.52 37.63 -26.91
N GLU A 740 -14.28 38.31 -28.04
CA GLU A 740 -15.29 38.54 -29.07
C GLU A 740 -15.59 37.24 -29.82
N ALA A 741 -14.55 36.50 -30.22
CA ALA A 741 -14.71 35.22 -30.90
C ALA A 741 -15.44 34.19 -30.02
N THR A 742 -15.01 34.00 -28.76
CA THR A 742 -15.67 33.06 -27.85
C THR A 742 -17.08 33.49 -27.50
N ARG A 743 -17.35 34.79 -27.32
CA ARG A 743 -18.70 35.31 -27.08
C ARG A 743 -19.62 35.08 -28.27
N SER A 744 -19.13 35.28 -29.50
CA SER A 744 -19.87 34.99 -30.73
C SER A 744 -20.22 33.50 -30.84
N GLN A 745 -19.24 32.62 -30.65
CA GLN A 745 -19.43 31.17 -30.70
C GLN A 745 -20.45 30.68 -29.66
N LEU A 746 -20.31 31.10 -28.39
CA LEU A 746 -21.27 30.73 -27.34
C LEU A 746 -22.66 31.27 -27.65
N SER A 747 -22.78 32.50 -28.13
CA SER A 747 -24.08 33.09 -28.48
C SER A 747 -24.76 32.33 -29.62
N GLU A 748 -24.00 31.93 -30.65
CA GLU A 748 -24.51 31.10 -31.75
C GLU A 748 -25.01 29.74 -31.24
N ILE A 749 -24.21 29.03 -30.44
CA ILE A 749 -24.57 27.72 -29.88
C ILE A 749 -25.80 27.83 -28.98
N LEU A 750 -25.83 28.83 -28.11
CA LEU A 750 -26.93 29.05 -27.16
C LEU A 750 -28.22 29.51 -27.83
N SER A 751 -28.14 30.02 -29.07
CA SER A 751 -29.33 30.38 -29.85
C SER A 751 -30.11 29.15 -30.34
N LYS A 752 -29.45 27.99 -30.51
CA LYS A 752 -30.07 26.73 -30.96
C LYS A 752 -31.19 26.29 -30.03
N GLU A 753 -32.24 25.67 -30.55
CA GLU A 753 -33.40 25.23 -29.75
C GLU A 753 -33.00 24.28 -28.61
N LYS A 754 -32.06 23.37 -28.88
CA LYS A 754 -31.53 22.38 -27.93
C LYS A 754 -30.01 22.30 -28.01
N ILE A 755 -29.37 21.99 -26.90
CA ILE A 755 -27.91 21.77 -26.79
C ILE A 755 -27.69 20.36 -26.26
N LEU A 756 -27.54 19.39 -27.16
CA LEU A 756 -27.47 17.98 -26.79
C LEU A 756 -26.05 17.60 -26.38
N CYS A 757 -25.90 17.12 -25.15
CA CYS A 757 -24.65 16.60 -24.61
C CYS A 757 -24.81 15.11 -24.26
N GLU A 758 -23.78 14.32 -24.56
CA GLU A 758 -23.73 12.90 -24.19
C GLU A 758 -23.11 12.70 -22.82
N ARG A 759 -23.83 12.03 -21.92
CA ARG A 759 -23.32 11.63 -20.60
C ARG A 759 -23.21 10.12 -20.50
N LYS A 760 -22.02 9.62 -20.14
CA LYS A 760 -21.83 8.22 -19.74
C LYS A 760 -22.57 7.96 -18.41
N HIS A 761 -23.41 6.94 -18.40
CA HIS A 761 -24.11 6.40 -17.24
C HIS A 761 -23.82 4.91 -17.08
N LYS A 762 -24.11 4.35 -15.89
CA LYS A 762 -23.92 2.91 -15.62
C LYS A 762 -24.64 1.97 -16.59
N LYS A 763 -25.67 2.44 -17.30
CA LYS A 763 -26.48 1.67 -18.27
C LYS A 763 -26.25 2.08 -19.73
N GLY A 764 -25.19 2.83 -20.03
CA GLY A 764 -24.88 3.33 -21.37
C GLY A 764 -24.85 4.85 -21.46
N LEU A 765 -24.88 5.38 -22.68
CA LEU A 765 -24.91 6.82 -22.96
C LEU A 765 -26.32 7.38 -22.79
N LYS A 766 -26.44 8.54 -22.13
CA LYS A 766 -27.67 9.30 -22.00
C LYS A 766 -27.47 10.67 -22.63
N ILE A 767 -28.33 11.05 -23.56
CA ILE A 767 -28.34 12.39 -24.15
C ILE A 767 -29.13 13.33 -23.22
N ILE A 768 -28.57 14.49 -22.91
CA ILE A 768 -29.17 15.52 -22.08
C ILE A 768 -29.15 16.85 -22.83
N ASP A 769 -30.26 17.56 -22.83
CA ASP A 769 -30.31 18.95 -23.29
C ASP A 769 -29.78 19.88 -22.21
N LEU A 770 -28.65 20.54 -22.47
CA LEU A 770 -27.97 21.42 -21.53
C LEU A 770 -28.64 22.79 -21.42
N LYS A 771 -29.35 23.24 -22.47
CA LYS A 771 -29.89 24.60 -22.57
C LYS A 771 -30.78 25.00 -21.39
N PRO A 772 -31.73 24.16 -20.91
CA PRO A 772 -32.61 24.53 -19.80
C PRO A 772 -31.87 24.81 -18.49
N PHE A 773 -30.67 24.23 -18.32
CA PHE A 773 -29.88 24.41 -17.11
C PHE A 773 -29.08 25.71 -17.13
N ILE A 774 -28.74 26.31 -18.28
CA ILE A 774 -27.90 27.51 -18.31
C ILE A 774 -28.75 28.74 -17.93
N LYS A 775 -28.47 29.36 -16.78
CA LYS A 775 -29.14 30.58 -16.31
C LYS A 775 -28.50 31.84 -16.89
N SER A 776 -27.18 31.92 -16.78
CA SER A 776 -26.38 33.05 -17.24
C SER A 776 -24.93 32.62 -17.42
N TRP A 777 -24.17 33.39 -18.19
CA TRP A 777 -22.74 33.22 -18.37
C TRP A 777 -22.12 34.57 -18.69
N ASP A 778 -20.81 34.69 -18.46
CA ASP A 778 -20.05 35.87 -18.86
C ASP A 778 -18.61 35.50 -19.18
N ILE A 779 -17.96 36.32 -20.01
CA ILE A 779 -16.57 36.13 -20.43
C ILE A 779 -15.83 37.46 -20.47
N ASN A 780 -14.60 37.44 -19.97
CA ASN A 780 -13.58 38.47 -20.15
C ASN A 780 -12.24 37.82 -20.57
N GLU A 781 -11.19 38.63 -20.74
CA GLU A 781 -9.89 38.16 -21.24
C GLU A 781 -9.28 37.02 -20.42
N LYS A 782 -9.61 36.90 -19.12
CA LYS A 782 -9.00 35.94 -18.19
C LYS A 782 -10.00 35.09 -17.41
N ALA A 783 -11.29 35.18 -17.71
CA ALA A 783 -12.29 34.39 -17.00
C ALA A 783 -13.50 34.10 -17.87
N LEU A 784 -13.98 32.86 -17.79
CA LEU A 784 -15.30 32.45 -18.24
C LEU A 784 -16.11 32.08 -17.01
N SER A 785 -17.40 32.39 -16.96
CA SER A 785 -18.28 32.01 -15.86
C SER A 785 -19.61 31.49 -16.37
N VAL A 786 -20.23 30.58 -15.62
CA VAL A 786 -21.55 30.03 -15.93
C VAL A 786 -22.32 29.78 -14.65
N CYS A 787 -23.58 30.21 -14.62
CA CYS A 787 -24.55 29.87 -13.60
C CYS A 787 -25.51 28.84 -14.17
N TYR A 788 -25.60 27.68 -13.51
CA TYR A 788 -26.59 26.67 -13.83
C TYR A 788 -27.77 26.70 -12.86
N LYS A 789 -28.97 26.51 -13.37
CA LYS A 789 -30.14 26.09 -12.61
C LYS A 789 -30.06 24.60 -12.31
N VAL A 790 -30.65 24.23 -11.18
CA VAL A 790 -30.96 22.84 -10.83
C VAL A 790 -32.44 22.61 -11.10
N ILE A 791 -32.75 21.66 -11.98
CA ILE A 791 -34.12 21.31 -12.38
C ILE A 791 -34.29 19.81 -12.16
N GLU A 792 -35.27 19.41 -11.35
CA GLU A 792 -35.54 17.99 -11.02
C GLU A 792 -34.28 17.22 -10.56
N SER A 793 -33.47 17.86 -9.71
CA SER A 793 -32.18 17.34 -9.24
C SER A 793 -31.13 17.08 -10.34
N GLN A 794 -31.30 17.67 -11.51
CA GLN A 794 -30.34 17.65 -12.63
C GLN A 794 -29.80 19.06 -12.89
N THR A 795 -28.59 19.14 -13.40
CA THR A 795 -27.89 20.39 -13.71
C THR A 795 -26.85 20.18 -14.83
N GLY A 796 -26.26 21.26 -15.31
CA GLY A 796 -25.17 21.23 -16.28
C GLY A 796 -23.83 20.86 -15.66
N ARG A 797 -22.89 20.36 -16.46
CA ARG A 797 -21.52 20.08 -16.00
C ARG A 797 -20.52 21.11 -16.55
N PRO A 798 -19.56 21.59 -15.75
CA PRO A 798 -18.61 22.62 -16.19
C PRO A 798 -17.78 22.23 -17.43
N ASP A 799 -17.40 20.96 -17.56
CA ASP A 799 -16.68 20.43 -18.73
C ASP A 799 -17.51 20.53 -20.02
N GLU A 800 -18.82 20.33 -19.94
CA GLU A 800 -19.72 20.47 -21.09
C GLU A 800 -19.72 21.92 -21.60
N PHE A 801 -19.77 22.91 -20.71
CA PHE A 801 -19.79 24.32 -21.11
C PHE A 801 -18.44 24.84 -21.61
N LEU A 802 -17.32 24.40 -21.03
CA LEU A 802 -15.99 24.68 -21.57
C LEU A 802 -15.84 24.16 -23.00
N LYS A 803 -16.36 22.97 -23.30
CA LYS A 803 -16.37 22.43 -24.67
C LYS A 803 -17.24 23.24 -25.63
N LEU A 804 -18.36 23.81 -25.16
CA LEU A 804 -19.13 24.75 -26.00
C LEU A 804 -18.35 26.03 -26.30
N ALA A 805 -17.58 26.52 -25.33
CA ALA A 805 -16.82 27.75 -25.47
C ALA A 805 -15.56 27.60 -26.35
N PHE A 806 -14.84 26.49 -26.23
CA PHE A 806 -13.50 26.33 -26.80
C PHE A 806 -13.31 25.07 -27.67
N GLY A 807 -14.35 24.23 -27.82
CA GLY A 807 -14.22 22.94 -28.48
C GLY A 807 -13.29 22.00 -27.70
N GLU A 808 -12.43 21.27 -28.43
CA GLU A 808 -11.42 20.39 -27.83
C GLU A 808 -10.17 21.16 -27.32
N ASN A 809 -9.99 22.43 -27.72
CA ASN A 809 -8.84 23.24 -27.37
C ASN A 809 -9.13 24.15 -26.16
N ILE A 810 -9.46 23.54 -25.01
CA ILE A 810 -9.78 24.28 -23.79
C ILE A 810 -8.48 24.93 -23.25
N PRO A 811 -8.43 26.27 -23.07
CA PRO A 811 -7.28 26.94 -22.46
C PRO A 811 -7.02 26.42 -21.05
N TYR A 812 -5.77 26.47 -20.60
CA TYR A 812 -5.48 26.11 -19.23
C TYR A 812 -6.23 27.05 -18.26
N PHE A 813 -6.94 26.45 -17.30
CA PHE A 813 -7.75 27.18 -16.33
C PHE A 813 -7.64 26.59 -14.93
N ILE A 814 -7.95 27.42 -13.93
CA ILE A 814 -8.25 27.01 -12.56
C ILE A 814 -9.76 27.17 -12.37
N GLY A 815 -10.43 26.07 -12.00
CA GLY A 815 -11.87 26.08 -11.74
C GLY A 815 -12.17 26.59 -10.34
N GLU A 816 -13.30 27.28 -10.18
CA GLU A 816 -13.85 27.68 -8.89
C GLU A 816 -15.37 27.46 -8.91
N ARG A 817 -15.92 26.85 -7.87
CA ARG A 817 -17.34 26.94 -7.56
C ARG A 817 -17.53 28.05 -6.53
N LYS A 818 -17.92 29.23 -7.01
CA LYS A 818 -18.06 30.43 -6.20
C LYS A 818 -19.18 30.30 -5.17
N PHE A 819 -20.32 29.72 -5.57
CA PHE A 819 -21.43 29.44 -4.67
C PHE A 819 -22.35 28.33 -5.19
N ALA A 820 -23.05 27.69 -4.25
CA ALA A 820 -24.23 26.87 -4.48
C ALA A 820 -25.40 27.49 -3.71
N THR A 821 -26.43 27.97 -4.42
CA THR A 821 -27.59 28.61 -3.77
C THR A 821 -28.56 27.56 -3.30
N ILE A 822 -28.67 27.37 -1.99
CA ILE A 822 -29.66 26.49 -1.34
C ILE A 822 -30.87 27.36 -0.98
N LYS A 823 -32.06 26.97 -1.45
CA LYS A 823 -33.31 27.61 -1.03
C LYS A 823 -33.67 27.12 0.37
N ASP A 824 -33.90 28.05 1.28
CA ASP A 824 -34.34 27.75 2.65
C ASP A 824 -35.62 26.91 2.70
#